data_AF-A0A2A2TQU4-F1
#
_entry.id   AF-A0A2A2TQU4-F1
#
_cell.length_a   1.000
_cell.length_b   1.000
_cell.length_c   1.000
_cell.angle_alpha   90.00
_cell.angle_beta   90.00
_cell.angle_gamma   90.00
#
_symmetry.space_group_name_H-M   'P 1'
#
loop_
_entity.id
_entity.type
_entity.pdbx_description
1 polymer ?
#
loop_
_entity_poly.entity_id
_entity_poly.type
_entity_poly.pdbx_seq_one_letter_code
_entity_poly.pdbx_strand_id
1 'polypeptide(L)'
;MTERDIPESWSKATVNKSNDLTQLSRKQQLNGRNMSAAPGTDSSDKSNDKSNDKSNNKPNAKSTAKSVKQEKTNISGKTLLQTEVQGKQSATGKISGKLPRWTKSWVLWTVLLAFVPGTIAFISMAMLFKLPSAPNCPAIFWPLASASVRMHCAQLAASKQTVNDLLQAMELVKGLPENHPLRAEVDRFLEEWSKDVLKLASESFQAGKLDEAIATAKRIPNDMPAYKLVEEQIQKWQSLWAKGESIYQETEEAMRNARWQQAFMTASKLLRLDNKYWETTKYQQLSDLITKSREDGDKLAKAEDLAKTGVVEKIIEAIKLAQSVTTDSYMYQKATEAIPVFGRQMLDIAEKKLDKRDADEAISIAQQIPVNGGLQTETEDFIAIAEAKRNAWIGTISGLESAIAQAQQIKPERAVYQKAQELIAGWQVEIGDVARLDRARTLASQGSIADLSAAITEAQLVPANNPRSREARQEIGRWLAQIQTVQDRPFLDRAEQLAYSQDGTSLQSAIAEASQIRRGRALYPEARKRINEWTATIQRAQDQPYLDRARELASSGDLPAAIQTANQITGNRPLAGEAQSAINNWQGQVDSRNNWGKAREIALRGTPDALSEAIRLANKVSDSSALRNDVNPAIDQWSQQLLDIARSQSESDVEKAIETARLIPRDTAAYSEARQQIRTWRASLIPEPQPTQEPQNQESTTTTTTGQ
;
A
#
# COMPACT_ATOMS: atom_id res chain seq x y z
N MET A 1 56.51 11.78 -14.69
CA MET A 1 56.55 13.25 -14.86
C MET A 1 55.12 13.73 -14.75
N THR A 2 54.70 14.04 -13.51
CA THR A 2 54.56 15.42 -12.97
C THR A 2 53.23 16.05 -13.43
N GLU A 3 52.09 15.99 -12.70
CA GLU A 3 51.78 16.37 -11.30
C GLU A 3 51.33 17.85 -11.19
N ARG A 4 50.49 18.15 -10.18
CA ARG A 4 49.97 19.46 -9.69
C ARG A 4 48.71 20.00 -10.40
N ASP A 5 47.77 20.67 -9.72
CA ASP A 5 47.46 20.79 -8.27
C ASP A 5 45.98 21.25 -8.11
N ILE A 6 45.35 20.98 -6.96
CA ILE A 6 44.11 21.65 -6.47
C ILE A 6 44.53 22.72 -5.44
N PRO A 7 43.71 23.74 -5.09
CA PRO A 7 42.87 23.59 -3.90
C PRO A 7 41.52 24.36 -3.88
N GLU A 8 40.76 24.12 -2.80
CA GLU A 8 39.41 24.63 -2.49
C GLU A 8 39.38 26.08 -1.99
N SER A 9 38.19 26.72 -2.03
CA SER A 9 37.78 27.66 -0.96
C SER A 9 36.27 27.99 -0.98
N TRP A 10 35.47 27.44 -0.07
CA TRP A 10 34.20 28.04 0.40
C TRP A 10 34.10 27.92 1.92
N SER A 11 33.70 29.01 2.57
CA SER A 11 33.93 29.25 4.01
C SER A 11 32.68 29.21 4.89
N LYS A 12 32.90 28.79 6.15
CA LYS A 12 32.28 29.16 7.46
C LYS A 12 31.23 30.31 7.44
N ALA A 13 30.23 30.42 8.34
CA ALA A 13 30.07 29.97 9.75
C ALA A 13 28.54 29.91 10.09
N THR A 14 27.97 29.05 10.98
CA THR A 14 28.01 28.96 12.47
C THR A 14 27.12 29.96 13.24
N VAL A 15 26.58 29.50 14.39
CA VAL A 15 25.90 30.20 15.53
C VAL A 15 24.35 30.02 15.55
N ASN A 16 23.75 29.18 16.42
CA ASN A 16 23.33 29.39 17.83
C ASN A 16 22.29 30.54 17.99
N LYS A 17 21.24 30.49 18.85
CA LYS A 17 21.09 29.79 20.15
C LYS A 17 19.61 29.78 20.64
N SER A 18 19.29 28.80 21.51
CA SER A 18 18.43 28.85 22.73
C SER A 18 16.92 29.23 22.74
N ASN A 19 16.16 28.27 23.29
CA ASN A 19 15.23 28.35 24.44
C ASN A 19 13.81 28.98 24.39
N ASP A 20 12.90 28.12 24.90
CA ASP A 20 11.87 28.36 25.92
C ASP A 20 10.46 28.92 25.57
N LEU A 21 9.51 27.98 25.78
CA LEU A 21 8.33 28.08 26.64
C LEU A 21 7.03 28.78 26.15
N THR A 22 5.95 28.07 26.51
CA THR A 22 4.62 28.53 26.91
C THR A 22 3.58 28.99 25.86
N GLN A 23 2.68 28.03 25.60
CA GLN A 23 1.26 28.05 26.00
C GLN A 23 0.17 28.58 25.05
N LEU A 24 -1.00 27.96 25.26
CA LEU A 24 -2.37 28.33 24.88
C LEU A 24 -2.72 28.17 23.37
N SER A 25 -3.36 27.05 22.98
CA SER A 25 -4.77 26.68 23.23
C SER A 25 -5.78 27.50 22.45
N ARG A 26 -6.60 26.81 21.62
CA ARG A 26 -8.06 26.62 21.82
C ARG A 26 -8.78 26.32 20.50
N LYS A 27 -9.30 25.08 20.35
CA LYS A 27 -10.71 24.73 20.09
C LYS A 27 -10.79 23.22 19.77
N GLN A 28 -11.42 22.44 20.67
CA GLN A 28 -12.76 21.86 20.54
C GLN A 28 -12.80 20.63 19.61
N GLN A 29 -13.40 19.48 19.97
CA GLN A 29 -14.02 19.03 21.24
C GLN A 29 -14.27 17.50 21.17
N LEU A 30 -14.33 16.82 22.33
CA LEU A 30 -15.22 15.68 22.71
C LEU A 30 -15.39 14.48 21.73
N ASN A 31 -15.46 13.21 22.14
CA ASN A 31 -15.47 12.53 23.45
C ASN A 31 -14.88 11.12 23.20
N GLY A 32 -14.07 10.52 24.08
CA GLY A 32 -14.53 9.86 25.31
C GLY A 32 -15.18 8.50 25.00
N ARG A 33 -14.73 7.34 25.50
CA ARG A 33 -13.58 6.91 26.33
C ARG A 33 -13.70 5.38 26.41
N ASN A 34 -12.62 4.64 26.17
CA ASN A 34 -12.51 3.29 26.74
C ASN A 34 -12.28 3.42 28.25
N MET A 35 -12.74 2.45 29.04
CA MET A 35 -12.03 2.02 30.25
C MET A 35 -12.15 0.51 30.44
N SER A 36 -11.09 -0.07 30.97
CA SER A 36 -10.86 -1.51 31.09
C SER A 36 -11.40 -2.10 32.40
N ALA A 37 -11.45 -3.43 32.45
CA ALA A 37 -11.58 -4.23 33.68
C ALA A 37 -10.40 -3.96 34.67
N ALA A 38 -10.39 -4.38 35.93
CA ALA A 38 -11.20 -5.33 36.73
C ALA A 38 -11.02 -4.95 38.23
N PRO A 39 -11.14 -5.83 39.25
CA PRO A 39 -11.99 -7.02 39.43
C PRO A 39 -12.88 -6.91 40.71
N GLY A 40 -13.77 -7.87 40.95
CA GLY A 40 -14.52 -7.96 42.20
C GLY A 40 -15.24 -9.31 42.37
N THR A 41 -15.08 -9.91 43.54
CA THR A 41 -15.74 -11.15 43.98
C THR A 41 -17.21 -10.92 44.32
N ASP A 42 -18.12 -11.86 44.00
CA ASP A 42 -18.73 -12.70 45.04
C ASP A 42 -19.54 -13.89 44.50
N SER A 43 -19.90 -14.80 45.40
CA SER A 43 -20.71 -16.00 45.19
C SER A 43 -22.22 -15.69 45.08
N SER A 44 -22.98 -16.43 44.25
CA SER A 44 -24.09 -17.30 44.73
C SER A 44 -25.01 -17.86 43.63
N ASP A 45 -25.31 -19.16 43.80
CA ASP A 45 -26.57 -19.90 43.57
C ASP A 45 -27.37 -19.88 42.23
N LYS A 46 -27.63 -21.12 41.77
CA LYS A 46 -28.91 -21.66 41.25
C LYS A 46 -29.42 -21.15 39.88
N SER A 47 -30.09 -21.96 39.04
CA SER A 47 -30.48 -23.39 39.11
C SER A 47 -31.01 -23.86 37.73
N ASN A 48 -31.13 -25.19 37.56
CA ASN A 48 -31.86 -25.91 36.51
C ASN A 48 -31.29 -25.84 35.06
N ASP A 49 -31.32 -26.90 34.24
CA ASP A 49 -31.64 -28.30 34.56
C ASP A 49 -30.91 -29.30 33.64
N LYS A 50 -30.83 -30.56 34.08
CA LYS A 50 -30.51 -31.72 33.21
C LYS A 50 -31.83 -32.18 32.55
N SER A 51 -31.86 -32.78 31.38
CA SER A 51 -31.69 -34.24 31.17
C SER A 51 -32.12 -34.49 29.70
N ASN A 52 -31.30 -35.04 28.79
CA ASN A 52 -30.85 -36.43 28.66
C ASN A 52 -31.97 -37.44 28.26
N ASP A 53 -31.98 -37.86 26.98
CA ASP A 53 -32.08 -39.24 26.44
C ASP A 53 -32.14 -39.18 24.89
N LYS A 54 -31.37 -39.91 24.08
CA LYS A 54 -31.19 -41.37 23.89
C LYS A 54 -32.45 -42.12 23.42
N SER A 55 -32.47 -42.59 22.16
CA SER A 55 -32.62 -44.03 21.79
C SER A 55 -32.95 -44.28 20.29
N ASN A 56 -32.02 -44.95 19.61
CA ASN A 56 -32.16 -46.05 18.64
C ASN A 56 -33.39 -46.25 17.69
N ASN A 57 -33.06 -46.33 16.38
CA ASN A 57 -33.43 -47.36 15.36
C ASN A 57 -34.89 -47.88 15.14
N LYS A 58 -35.33 -47.75 13.86
CA LYS A 58 -35.77 -48.78 12.85
C LYS A 58 -36.28 -50.19 13.31
N PRO A 59 -37.01 -51.00 12.48
CA PRO A 59 -37.54 -50.76 11.11
C PRO A 59 -38.96 -51.35 10.77
N ASN A 60 -39.53 -50.98 9.61
CA ASN A 60 -40.38 -51.81 8.71
C ASN A 60 -40.79 -50.97 7.46
N ALA A 61 -41.22 -51.46 6.29
CA ALA A 61 -40.79 -52.52 5.36
C ALA A 61 -41.99 -52.93 4.47
N LYS A 62 -42.03 -52.44 3.21
CA LYS A 62 -42.70 -52.94 1.97
C LYS A 62 -42.66 -51.76 0.95
N SER A 63 -41.96 -51.81 -0.18
CA SER A 63 -42.12 -52.69 -1.37
C SER A 63 -43.53 -52.56 -1.97
N THR A 64 -43.78 -52.13 -3.21
CA THR A 64 -43.03 -52.17 -4.49
C THR A 64 -43.12 -50.84 -5.28
N ALA A 65 -42.46 -50.57 -6.42
CA ALA A 65 -41.14 -50.97 -6.96
C ALA A 65 -40.82 -50.21 -8.29
N LYS A 66 -39.53 -50.12 -8.67
CA LYS A 66 -38.92 -49.80 -10.00
C LYS A 66 -39.28 -48.44 -10.67
N SER A 67 -38.36 -47.48 -10.85
CA SER A 67 -37.05 -47.49 -11.55
C SER A 67 -37.12 -47.29 -13.07
N VAL A 68 -36.76 -46.10 -13.56
CA VAL A 68 -36.16 -45.83 -14.88
C VAL A 68 -35.12 -44.70 -14.77
N LYS A 69 -33.87 -44.99 -15.17
CA LYS A 69 -32.91 -44.04 -15.79
C LYS A 69 -32.83 -44.43 -17.28
N GLN A 70 -32.47 -43.59 -18.26
CA GLN A 70 -31.76 -42.31 -18.24
C GLN A 70 -32.14 -41.45 -19.47
N GLU A 71 -31.59 -40.23 -19.58
CA GLU A 71 -31.28 -39.41 -20.79
C GLU A 71 -31.53 -40.03 -22.19
N LYS A 72 -31.94 -39.32 -23.25
CA LYS A 72 -31.92 -37.89 -23.66
C LYS A 72 -33.01 -37.74 -24.78
N THR A 73 -33.50 -36.60 -25.29
CA THR A 73 -32.99 -35.23 -25.48
C THR A 73 -34.17 -34.28 -25.82
N ASN A 74 -34.05 -32.98 -25.50
CA ASN A 74 -34.60 -31.80 -26.21
C ASN A 74 -36.14 -31.65 -26.44
N ILE A 75 -36.74 -30.45 -26.59
CA ILE A 75 -36.51 -29.06 -26.11
C ILE A 75 -37.88 -28.34 -26.22
N SER A 76 -38.07 -27.22 -25.50
CA SER A 76 -39.12 -26.18 -25.62
C SER A 76 -39.93 -26.11 -26.94
N GLY A 77 -41.24 -25.81 -26.99
CA GLY A 77 -42.18 -25.36 -25.95
C GLY A 77 -43.34 -24.53 -26.55
N LYS A 78 -44.33 -24.17 -25.71
CA LYS A 78 -45.42 -23.18 -25.93
C LYS A 78 -46.51 -23.39 -27.02
N THR A 79 -47.73 -23.63 -26.50
CA THR A 79 -48.88 -22.70 -26.57
C THR A 79 -49.78 -22.59 -27.82
N LEU A 80 -51.03 -23.05 -27.60
CA LEU A 80 -52.34 -22.60 -28.14
C LEU A 80 -52.71 -22.80 -29.61
N LEU A 81 -53.98 -23.18 -29.78
CA LEU A 81 -54.89 -22.94 -30.93
C LEU A 81 -54.50 -23.71 -32.22
N GLN A 82 -55.44 -24.22 -33.04
CA GLN A 82 -56.90 -24.39 -32.94
C GLN A 82 -57.31 -25.34 -34.10
N THR A 83 -58.49 -25.98 -34.02
CA THR A 83 -59.17 -26.63 -35.18
C THR A 83 -58.46 -27.92 -35.69
N GLU A 84 -59.07 -29.11 -35.73
CA GLU A 84 -60.13 -29.55 -36.68
C GLU A 84 -59.75 -29.27 -38.17
N VAL A 85 -59.80 -30.20 -39.13
CA VAL A 85 -60.74 -31.34 -39.31
C VAL A 85 -60.10 -32.55 -40.03
N GLN A 86 -60.46 -33.75 -39.54
CA GLN A 86 -60.63 -35.07 -40.17
C GLN A 86 -60.21 -35.36 -41.64
N GLY A 87 -59.70 -36.59 -41.82
CA GLY A 87 -59.94 -37.46 -42.99
C GLY A 87 -59.72 -38.93 -42.61
N LYS A 88 -60.63 -39.60 -41.88
CA LYS A 88 -61.79 -40.38 -42.41
C LYS A 88 -61.47 -41.30 -43.59
N GLN A 89 -61.45 -42.61 -43.32
CA GLN A 89 -62.10 -43.70 -44.07
C GLN A 89 -62.23 -44.87 -43.07
N SER A 90 -63.41 -45.20 -42.53
CA SER A 90 -64.58 -45.85 -43.16
C SER A 90 -64.34 -47.29 -43.62
N ALA A 91 -64.67 -48.26 -42.76
CA ALA A 91 -65.28 -49.54 -43.18
C ALA A 91 -66.02 -50.24 -42.00
N THR A 92 -67.37 -50.19 -42.06
CA THR A 92 -68.32 -51.27 -41.68
C THR A 92 -68.10 -52.15 -40.44
N GLY A 93 -69.02 -52.09 -39.46
CA GLY A 93 -69.02 -53.04 -38.33
C GLY A 93 -70.24 -53.04 -37.38
N LYS A 94 -71.40 -53.52 -37.86
CA LYS A 94 -72.61 -53.92 -37.09
C LYS A 94 -73.39 -52.86 -36.29
N ILE A 95 -74.71 -52.87 -36.54
CA ILE A 95 -75.74 -52.17 -35.76
C ILE A 95 -76.26 -53.12 -34.67
N SER A 96 -76.36 -52.66 -33.42
CA SER A 96 -77.27 -53.21 -32.42
C SER A 96 -77.98 -52.06 -31.71
N GLY A 97 -79.30 -52.18 -31.51
CA GLY A 97 -80.16 -51.00 -31.39
C GLY A 97 -80.37 -50.45 -29.99
N LYS A 98 -80.82 -49.18 -29.95
CA LYS A 98 -82.01 -48.73 -29.20
C LYS A 98 -82.42 -47.33 -29.71
N LEU A 99 -83.72 -47.13 -29.98
CA LEU A 99 -84.29 -45.85 -30.45
C LEU A 99 -84.94 -45.07 -29.28
N PRO A 100 -84.84 -43.72 -29.21
CA PRO A 100 -85.32 -42.95 -28.05
C PRO A 100 -86.83 -42.68 -28.00
N ARG A 101 -87.32 -42.30 -26.82
CA ARG A 101 -88.75 -42.30 -26.41
C ARG A 101 -89.55 -41.05 -26.83
N TRP A 102 -89.44 -40.57 -28.08
CA TRP A 102 -90.17 -39.37 -28.56
C TRP A 102 -91.46 -39.66 -29.36
N THR A 103 -91.89 -40.92 -29.46
CA THR A 103 -93.03 -41.36 -30.29
C THR A 103 -94.36 -41.53 -29.54
N LYS A 104 -94.64 -40.70 -28.51
CA LYS A 104 -95.90 -40.73 -27.75
C LYS A 104 -96.54 -39.35 -27.54
N SER A 105 -96.90 -38.66 -28.63
CA SER A 105 -97.93 -37.62 -28.59
C SER A 105 -98.69 -37.56 -29.92
N TRP A 106 -100.01 -37.81 -29.85
CA TRP A 106 -100.89 -37.98 -31.01
C TRP A 106 -101.46 -36.65 -31.54
N VAL A 107 -101.25 -35.54 -30.81
CA VAL A 107 -101.77 -34.20 -31.16
C VAL A 107 -100.92 -33.49 -32.24
N LEU A 108 -99.72 -33.99 -32.54
CA LEU A 108 -98.85 -33.41 -33.59
C LEU A 108 -99.22 -33.81 -35.03
N TRP A 109 -100.04 -34.84 -35.22
CA TRP A 109 -100.44 -35.31 -36.56
C TRP A 109 -101.66 -34.61 -37.15
N THR A 110 -102.44 -33.88 -36.33
CA THR A 110 -103.65 -33.18 -36.80
C THR A 110 -103.39 -31.77 -37.33
N VAL A 111 -102.27 -31.14 -36.97
CA VAL A 111 -101.87 -29.80 -37.48
C VAL A 111 -101.13 -29.89 -38.83
N LEU A 112 -100.50 -31.03 -39.13
CA LEU A 112 -99.69 -31.22 -40.34
C LEU A 112 -100.51 -31.31 -41.65
N LEU A 113 -101.83 -31.53 -41.57
CA LEU A 113 -102.68 -31.84 -42.73
C LEU A 113 -103.47 -30.64 -43.28
N ALA A 114 -103.33 -29.45 -42.67
CA ALA A 114 -104.09 -28.24 -43.04
C ALA A 114 -103.27 -27.15 -43.76
N PHE A 115 -101.98 -27.37 -44.03
CA PHE A 115 -101.05 -26.32 -44.52
C PHE A 115 -100.24 -26.72 -45.78
N VAL A 116 -100.81 -27.57 -46.63
CA VAL A 116 -100.09 -28.19 -47.77
C VAL A 116 -100.08 -27.39 -49.10
N PRO A 117 -101.10 -26.59 -49.50
CA PRO A 117 -101.12 -25.95 -50.83
C PRO A 117 -100.50 -24.54 -50.85
N GLY A 118 -99.29 -24.34 -50.30
CA GLY A 118 -98.63 -23.02 -50.27
C GLY A 118 -97.11 -22.98 -50.49
N THR A 119 -96.39 -24.09 -50.35
CA THR A 119 -94.92 -24.09 -50.29
C THR A 119 -94.20 -24.40 -51.60
N ILE A 120 -94.92 -24.84 -52.64
CA ILE A 120 -94.33 -25.27 -53.92
C ILE A 120 -93.74 -24.08 -54.72
N ALA A 121 -94.25 -22.86 -54.54
CA ALA A 121 -93.73 -21.67 -55.24
C ALA A 121 -92.34 -21.21 -54.75
N PHE A 122 -91.99 -21.41 -53.48
CA PHE A 122 -90.72 -20.94 -52.91
C PHE A 122 -89.53 -21.88 -53.22
N ILE A 123 -89.78 -23.18 -53.38
CA ILE A 123 -88.72 -24.17 -53.64
C ILE A 123 -88.13 -23.98 -55.05
N SER A 124 -88.96 -23.57 -56.02
CA SER A 124 -88.56 -23.27 -57.40
C SER A 124 -87.55 -22.12 -57.49
N MET A 125 -87.74 -21.06 -56.69
CA MET A 125 -86.83 -19.90 -56.65
C MET A 125 -85.49 -20.23 -55.97
N ALA A 126 -85.50 -21.15 -54.99
CA ALA A 126 -84.30 -21.58 -54.28
C ALA A 126 -83.36 -22.50 -55.09
N MET A 127 -83.86 -23.17 -56.15
CA MET A 127 -83.00 -23.95 -57.06
C MET A 127 -82.25 -23.08 -58.08
N LEU A 128 -82.77 -21.91 -58.46
CA LEU A 128 -82.12 -21.02 -59.43
C LEU A 128 -80.87 -20.28 -58.87
N PHE A 129 -80.76 -20.13 -57.55
CA PHE A 129 -79.57 -19.57 -56.89
C PHE A 129 -78.57 -20.63 -56.40
N LYS A 130 -78.82 -21.92 -56.69
CA LYS A 130 -77.94 -23.01 -56.26
C LYS A 130 -76.89 -23.28 -57.33
N LEU A 131 -75.76 -22.56 -57.24
CA LEU A 131 -74.56 -22.82 -58.04
C LEU A 131 -74.20 -24.32 -57.98
N PRO A 132 -73.75 -24.93 -59.11
CA PRO A 132 -73.37 -26.33 -59.12
C PRO A 132 -72.25 -26.60 -58.11
N SER A 133 -72.36 -27.72 -57.40
CA SER A 133 -71.44 -28.12 -56.34
C SER A 133 -69.99 -28.12 -56.83
N ALA A 134 -69.08 -27.48 -56.08
CA ALA A 134 -67.65 -27.68 -56.26
C ALA A 134 -67.33 -29.19 -56.16
N PRO A 135 -66.40 -29.73 -56.97
CA PRO A 135 -66.10 -31.16 -56.97
C PRO A 135 -65.57 -31.61 -55.60
N ASN A 136 -66.05 -32.76 -55.10
CA ASN A 136 -65.57 -33.36 -53.86
C ASN A 136 -64.15 -33.92 -54.03
N CYS A 137 -63.15 -33.05 -54.02
CA CYS A 137 -61.73 -33.35 -54.19
C CYS A 137 -61.18 -34.58 -53.42
N PRO A 138 -61.57 -34.88 -52.15
CA PRO A 138 -61.06 -36.06 -51.44
C PRO A 138 -61.65 -37.41 -51.91
N ALA A 139 -62.56 -37.44 -52.91
CA ALA A 139 -63.24 -38.66 -53.38
C ALA A 139 -62.99 -38.98 -54.86
N ILE A 140 -61.97 -38.39 -55.48
CA ILE A 140 -61.72 -38.47 -56.94
C ILE A 140 -60.67 -39.53 -57.27
N PHE A 141 -60.95 -40.37 -58.28
CA PHE A 141 -59.99 -41.32 -58.83
C PHE A 141 -59.03 -40.60 -59.81
N TRP A 142 -57.87 -40.19 -59.30
CA TRP A 142 -56.89 -39.34 -60.02
C TRP A 142 -56.53 -39.76 -61.46
N PRO A 143 -56.37 -41.05 -61.81
CA PRO A 143 -56.07 -41.46 -63.18
C PRO A 143 -57.11 -41.07 -64.23
N LEU A 144 -58.37 -40.83 -63.83
CA LEU A 144 -59.47 -40.40 -64.71
C LEU A 144 -59.90 -38.94 -64.48
N ALA A 145 -59.22 -38.20 -63.60
CA ALA A 145 -59.53 -36.81 -63.31
C ALA A 145 -59.05 -35.89 -64.46
N SER A 146 -59.93 -35.03 -64.97
CA SER A 146 -59.55 -34.02 -65.97
C SER A 146 -58.54 -33.02 -65.40
N ALA A 147 -57.74 -32.42 -66.27
CA ALA A 147 -56.76 -31.41 -65.86
C ALA A 147 -57.40 -30.21 -65.13
N SER A 148 -58.59 -29.77 -65.55
CA SER A 148 -59.34 -28.71 -64.86
C SER A 148 -59.74 -29.09 -63.42
N VAL A 149 -60.14 -30.34 -63.20
CA VAL A 149 -60.47 -30.86 -61.86
C VAL A 149 -59.21 -31.00 -61.00
N ARG A 150 -58.10 -31.50 -61.57
CA ARG A 150 -56.80 -31.53 -60.89
C ARG A 150 -56.33 -30.13 -60.46
N MET A 151 -56.39 -29.15 -61.37
CA MET A 151 -56.05 -27.75 -61.07
C MET A 151 -56.93 -27.15 -59.98
N HIS A 152 -58.25 -27.29 -60.06
CA HIS A 152 -59.16 -26.72 -59.07
C HIS A 152 -58.98 -27.36 -57.68
N CYS A 153 -58.79 -28.68 -57.62
CA CYS A 153 -58.52 -29.37 -56.36
C CYS A 153 -57.12 -29.07 -55.79
N ALA A 154 -56.12 -28.83 -56.65
CA ALA A 154 -54.80 -28.37 -56.22
C ALA A 154 -54.86 -26.94 -55.66
N GLN A 155 -55.55 -26.01 -56.33
CA GLN A 155 -55.81 -24.66 -55.80
C GLN A 155 -56.53 -24.71 -54.44
N LEU A 156 -57.52 -25.59 -54.27
CA LEU A 156 -58.22 -25.79 -53.00
C LEU A 156 -57.30 -26.35 -51.91
N ALA A 157 -56.39 -27.27 -52.23
CA ALA A 157 -55.38 -27.75 -51.29
C ALA A 157 -54.41 -26.61 -50.90
N ALA A 158 -53.84 -25.92 -51.88
CA ALA A 158 -52.93 -24.79 -51.68
C ALA A 158 -53.56 -23.65 -50.85
N SER A 159 -54.87 -23.39 -50.98
CA SER A 159 -55.57 -22.34 -50.22
C SER A 159 -55.54 -22.52 -48.70
N LYS A 160 -55.21 -23.72 -48.20
CA LYS A 160 -55.03 -24.00 -46.76
C LYS A 160 -53.68 -23.49 -46.22
N GLN A 161 -52.73 -23.12 -47.09
CA GLN A 161 -51.43 -22.55 -46.73
C GLN A 161 -50.61 -23.38 -45.73
N THR A 162 -50.71 -24.71 -45.77
CA THR A 162 -49.83 -25.60 -45.00
C THR A 162 -48.81 -26.27 -45.92
N VAL A 163 -47.61 -26.59 -45.40
CA VAL A 163 -46.57 -27.31 -46.16
C VAL A 163 -47.11 -28.62 -46.76
N ASN A 164 -47.93 -29.36 -46.01
CA ASN A 164 -48.45 -30.65 -46.48
C ASN A 164 -49.49 -30.48 -47.59
N ASP A 165 -50.40 -29.51 -47.46
CA ASP A 165 -51.43 -29.26 -48.46
C ASP A 165 -50.87 -28.58 -49.73
N LEU A 166 -49.83 -27.74 -49.60
CA LEU A 166 -49.09 -27.17 -50.73
C LEU A 166 -48.34 -28.25 -51.51
N LEU A 167 -47.60 -29.13 -50.83
CA LEU A 167 -46.94 -30.27 -51.49
C LEU A 167 -47.96 -31.22 -52.14
N GLN A 168 -49.13 -31.42 -51.52
CA GLN A 168 -50.23 -32.15 -52.14
C GLN A 168 -50.73 -31.45 -53.41
N ALA A 169 -50.94 -30.13 -53.38
CA ALA A 169 -51.33 -29.35 -54.56
C ALA A 169 -50.35 -29.52 -55.72
N MET A 170 -49.05 -29.46 -55.43
CA MET A 170 -47.99 -29.63 -56.43
C MET A 170 -48.01 -31.03 -57.06
N GLU A 171 -48.13 -32.09 -56.24
CA GLU A 171 -48.18 -33.48 -56.73
C GLU A 171 -49.40 -33.73 -57.65
N LEU A 172 -50.56 -33.12 -57.35
CA LEU A 172 -51.78 -33.25 -58.15
C LEU A 172 -51.66 -32.65 -59.57
N VAL A 173 -50.84 -31.60 -59.74
CA VAL A 173 -50.65 -30.94 -61.05
C VAL A 173 -49.38 -31.38 -61.78
N LYS A 174 -48.39 -31.89 -61.04
CA LYS A 174 -47.13 -32.43 -61.59
C LYS A 174 -47.36 -33.56 -62.61
N GLY A 175 -48.37 -34.40 -62.40
CA GLY A 175 -48.75 -35.48 -63.32
C GLY A 175 -49.46 -35.06 -64.62
N LEU A 176 -49.28 -33.81 -65.07
CA LEU A 176 -49.82 -33.28 -66.34
C LEU A 176 -48.70 -33.21 -67.41
N PRO A 177 -48.93 -33.69 -68.65
CA PRO A 177 -47.93 -33.65 -69.72
C PRO A 177 -47.42 -32.24 -70.07
N GLU A 178 -46.18 -32.14 -70.54
CA GLU A 178 -45.57 -30.85 -70.92
C GLU A 178 -46.29 -30.16 -72.09
N ASN A 179 -46.90 -30.92 -73.00
CA ASN A 179 -47.66 -30.40 -74.14
C ASN A 179 -49.12 -30.01 -73.80
N HIS A 180 -49.48 -29.91 -72.52
CA HIS A 180 -50.84 -29.60 -72.09
C HIS A 180 -51.20 -28.10 -72.25
N PRO A 181 -52.40 -27.73 -72.74
CA PRO A 181 -52.78 -26.33 -72.97
C PRO A 181 -52.71 -25.40 -71.75
N LEU A 182 -52.81 -25.94 -70.53
CA LEU A 182 -52.67 -25.17 -69.28
C LEU A 182 -51.23 -25.16 -68.72
N ARG A 183 -50.21 -25.62 -69.46
CA ARG A 183 -48.87 -25.84 -68.89
C ARG A 183 -48.24 -24.58 -68.28
N ALA A 184 -48.32 -23.43 -68.97
CA ALA A 184 -47.80 -22.17 -68.46
C ALA A 184 -48.45 -21.74 -67.13
N GLU A 185 -49.74 -22.05 -66.95
CA GLU A 185 -50.49 -21.76 -65.72
C GLU A 185 -50.13 -22.76 -64.59
N VAL A 186 -49.91 -24.04 -64.94
CA VAL A 186 -49.36 -25.06 -64.02
C VAL A 186 -47.99 -24.63 -63.51
N ASP A 187 -47.08 -24.20 -64.40
CA ASP A 187 -45.74 -23.76 -64.02
C ASP A 187 -45.77 -22.53 -63.13
N ARG A 188 -46.64 -21.55 -63.44
CA ARG A 188 -46.89 -20.37 -62.58
C ARG A 188 -47.31 -20.77 -61.17
N PHE A 189 -48.26 -21.70 -61.04
CA PHE A 189 -48.71 -22.20 -59.73
C PHE A 189 -47.67 -23.06 -59.01
N LEU A 190 -46.91 -23.89 -59.72
CA LEU A 190 -45.81 -24.67 -59.11
C LEU A 190 -44.71 -23.74 -58.57
N GLU A 191 -44.40 -22.63 -59.25
CA GLU A 191 -43.48 -21.61 -58.75
C GLU A 191 -44.06 -20.85 -57.54
N GLU A 192 -45.34 -20.46 -57.60
CA GLU A 192 -46.06 -19.78 -56.52
C GLU A 192 -46.11 -20.64 -55.24
N TRP A 193 -46.55 -21.90 -55.35
CA TRP A 193 -46.61 -22.83 -54.21
C TRP A 193 -45.22 -23.23 -53.70
N SER A 194 -44.19 -23.29 -54.56
CA SER A 194 -42.80 -23.45 -54.11
C SER A 194 -42.36 -22.28 -53.22
N LYS A 195 -42.70 -21.04 -53.61
CA LYS A 195 -42.40 -19.84 -52.83
C LYS A 195 -43.17 -19.82 -51.50
N ASP A 196 -44.42 -20.29 -51.48
CA ASP A 196 -45.19 -20.42 -50.23
C ASP A 196 -44.60 -21.48 -49.29
N VAL A 197 -44.17 -22.64 -49.79
CA VAL A 197 -43.46 -23.65 -48.98
C VAL A 197 -42.13 -23.09 -48.45
N LEU A 198 -41.36 -22.36 -49.28
CA LEU A 198 -40.13 -21.70 -48.85
C LEU A 198 -40.38 -20.59 -47.82
N LYS A 199 -41.50 -19.87 -47.92
CA LYS A 199 -41.92 -18.85 -46.94
C LYS A 199 -42.22 -19.49 -45.58
N LEU A 200 -42.98 -20.59 -45.55
CA LEU A 200 -43.24 -21.36 -44.32
C LEU A 200 -41.95 -21.96 -43.74
N ALA A 201 -41.08 -22.53 -44.58
CA ALA A 201 -39.77 -23.01 -44.16
C ALA A 201 -38.87 -21.88 -43.60
N SER A 202 -39.00 -20.66 -44.14
CA SER A 202 -38.31 -19.48 -43.62
C SER A 202 -38.73 -19.14 -42.19
N GLU A 203 -39.94 -19.44 -41.75
CA GLU A 203 -40.36 -19.23 -40.35
C GLU A 203 -39.51 -20.09 -39.39
N SER A 204 -39.25 -21.35 -39.74
CA SER A 204 -38.31 -22.22 -39.00
C SER A 204 -36.88 -21.66 -39.00
N PHE A 205 -36.40 -21.15 -40.13
CA PHE A 205 -35.08 -20.51 -40.21
C PHE A 205 -35.01 -19.27 -39.29
N GLN A 206 -36.00 -18.38 -39.36
CA GLN A 206 -36.12 -17.18 -38.53
C GLN A 206 -36.28 -17.50 -37.03
N ALA A 207 -36.82 -18.68 -36.69
CA ALA A 207 -36.90 -19.21 -35.33
C ALA A 207 -35.59 -19.88 -34.84
N GLY A 208 -34.51 -19.87 -35.63
CA GLY A 208 -33.22 -20.46 -35.26
C GLY A 208 -33.07 -21.94 -35.60
N LYS A 209 -33.98 -22.48 -36.43
CA LYS A 209 -34.02 -23.91 -36.79
C LYS A 209 -33.63 -24.14 -38.25
N LEU A 210 -32.35 -23.92 -38.56
CA LEU A 210 -31.83 -24.08 -39.92
C LEU A 210 -32.14 -25.47 -40.50
N ASP A 211 -31.90 -26.54 -39.73
CA ASP A 211 -32.07 -27.91 -40.22
C ASP A 211 -33.53 -28.25 -40.53
N GLU A 212 -34.48 -27.80 -39.69
CA GLU A 212 -35.92 -27.95 -39.96
C GLU A 212 -36.34 -27.15 -41.21
N ALA A 213 -35.78 -25.96 -41.43
CA ALA A 213 -36.06 -25.14 -42.62
C ALA A 213 -35.54 -25.81 -43.90
N ILE A 214 -34.28 -26.27 -43.90
CA ILE A 214 -33.67 -26.98 -45.03
C ILE A 214 -34.41 -28.29 -45.32
N ALA A 215 -34.75 -29.07 -44.27
CA ALA A 215 -35.52 -30.30 -44.43
C ALA A 215 -36.90 -30.03 -45.04
N THR A 216 -37.57 -28.96 -44.61
CA THR A 216 -38.89 -28.55 -45.15
C THR A 216 -38.77 -28.14 -46.62
N ALA A 217 -37.79 -27.32 -46.97
CA ALA A 217 -37.53 -26.88 -48.34
C ALA A 217 -37.20 -28.06 -49.28
N LYS A 218 -36.41 -29.04 -48.82
CA LYS A 218 -36.06 -30.24 -49.58
C LYS A 218 -37.21 -31.23 -49.83
N ARG A 219 -38.40 -31.00 -49.24
CA ARG A 219 -39.61 -31.79 -49.56
C ARG A 219 -40.22 -31.41 -50.92
N ILE A 220 -39.84 -30.26 -51.47
CA ILE A 220 -40.21 -29.84 -52.83
C ILE A 220 -39.47 -30.75 -53.83
N PRO A 221 -40.16 -31.43 -54.77
CA PRO A 221 -39.51 -32.27 -55.78
C PRO A 221 -38.44 -31.55 -56.62
N ASN A 222 -37.34 -32.25 -56.90
CA ASN A 222 -36.15 -31.72 -57.58
C ASN A 222 -36.23 -31.69 -59.12
N ASP A 223 -37.28 -32.29 -59.68
CA ASP A 223 -37.56 -32.37 -61.12
C ASP A 223 -38.46 -31.23 -61.61
N MET A 224 -38.77 -30.25 -60.76
CA MET A 224 -39.62 -29.09 -61.11
C MET A 224 -38.78 -27.86 -61.49
N PRO A 225 -39.22 -27.03 -62.47
CA PRO A 225 -38.51 -25.80 -62.87
C PRO A 225 -38.23 -24.84 -61.71
N ALA A 226 -39.13 -24.77 -60.73
CA ALA A 226 -39.00 -23.92 -59.54
C ALA A 226 -37.93 -24.38 -58.53
N TYR A 227 -37.37 -25.59 -58.65
CA TYR A 227 -36.40 -26.13 -57.68
C TYR A 227 -35.09 -25.33 -57.60
N LYS A 228 -34.73 -24.60 -58.66
CA LYS A 228 -33.57 -23.69 -58.63
C LYS A 228 -33.69 -22.63 -57.53
N LEU A 229 -34.91 -22.12 -57.29
CA LEU A 229 -35.20 -21.17 -56.21
C LEU A 229 -35.04 -21.80 -54.82
N VAL A 230 -35.30 -23.11 -54.70
CA VAL A 230 -35.15 -23.88 -53.45
C VAL A 230 -33.67 -24.00 -53.08
N GLU A 231 -32.83 -24.38 -54.04
CA GLU A 231 -31.38 -24.48 -53.82
C GLU A 231 -30.76 -23.10 -53.52
N GLU A 232 -31.10 -22.07 -54.31
CA GLU A 232 -30.64 -20.70 -54.06
C GLU A 232 -31.04 -20.19 -52.66
N GLN A 233 -32.25 -20.49 -52.19
CA GLN A 233 -32.74 -20.10 -50.87
C GLN A 233 -32.06 -20.89 -49.72
N ILE A 234 -31.80 -22.19 -49.91
CA ILE A 234 -31.04 -23.02 -48.96
C ILE A 234 -29.61 -22.49 -48.83
N GLN A 235 -28.94 -22.19 -49.94
CA GLN A 235 -27.59 -21.62 -49.94
C GLN A 235 -27.56 -20.23 -49.25
N LYS A 236 -28.58 -19.39 -49.46
CA LYS A 236 -28.73 -18.11 -48.73
C LYS A 236 -28.83 -18.34 -47.22
N TRP A 237 -29.67 -19.27 -46.76
CA TRP A 237 -29.81 -19.58 -45.33
C TRP A 237 -28.51 -20.13 -44.73
N GLN A 238 -27.84 -21.06 -45.39
CA GLN A 238 -26.55 -21.62 -44.95
C GLN A 238 -25.46 -20.55 -44.86
N SER A 239 -25.36 -19.67 -45.87
CA SER A 239 -24.40 -18.55 -45.88
C SER A 239 -24.67 -17.55 -44.74
N LEU A 240 -25.93 -17.20 -44.49
CA LEU A 240 -26.30 -16.32 -43.38
C LEU A 240 -26.01 -16.95 -42.02
N TRP A 241 -26.28 -18.24 -41.87
CA TRP A 241 -26.01 -18.98 -40.64
C TRP A 241 -24.51 -19.06 -40.33
N ALA A 242 -23.69 -19.41 -41.33
CA ALA A 242 -22.24 -19.45 -41.20
C ALA A 242 -21.64 -18.08 -40.84
N LYS A 243 -22.20 -16.98 -41.37
CA LYS A 243 -21.82 -15.61 -40.98
C LYS A 243 -22.18 -15.31 -39.52
N GLY A 244 -23.36 -15.70 -39.06
CA GLY A 244 -23.77 -15.56 -37.65
C GLY A 244 -22.86 -16.32 -36.69
N GLU A 245 -22.54 -17.56 -37.04
CA GLU A 245 -21.62 -18.41 -36.27
C GLU A 245 -20.20 -17.81 -36.22
N SER A 246 -19.66 -17.34 -37.35
CA SER A 246 -18.36 -16.64 -37.40
C SER A 246 -18.33 -15.40 -36.51
N ILE A 247 -19.37 -14.57 -36.54
CA ILE A 247 -19.50 -13.38 -35.69
C ILE A 247 -19.55 -13.77 -34.21
N TYR A 248 -20.24 -14.86 -33.87
CA TYR A 248 -20.29 -15.37 -32.49
C TYR A 248 -18.91 -15.81 -32.01
N GLN A 249 -18.18 -16.60 -32.81
CA GLN A 249 -16.83 -17.09 -32.50
C GLN A 249 -15.78 -15.95 -32.40
N GLU A 250 -15.78 -14.99 -33.34
CA GLU A 250 -14.96 -13.78 -33.26
C GLU A 250 -15.21 -12.99 -31.95
N THR A 251 -16.46 -13.00 -31.48
CA THR A 251 -16.84 -12.32 -30.24
C THR A 251 -16.35 -13.09 -29.01
N GLU A 252 -16.45 -14.42 -28.99
CA GLU A 252 -15.85 -15.24 -27.92
C GLU A 252 -14.34 -15.02 -27.82
N GLU A 253 -13.62 -15.00 -28.95
CA GLU A 253 -12.17 -14.78 -28.96
C GLU A 253 -11.82 -13.39 -28.43
N ALA A 254 -12.58 -12.36 -28.83
CA ALA A 254 -12.42 -11.01 -28.29
C ALA A 254 -12.66 -10.97 -26.76
N MET A 255 -13.68 -11.68 -26.25
CA MET A 255 -13.94 -11.80 -24.80
C MET A 255 -12.80 -12.52 -24.07
N ARG A 256 -12.33 -13.68 -24.55
CA ARG A 256 -11.19 -14.42 -23.95
C ARG A 256 -9.93 -13.54 -23.84
N ASN A 257 -9.72 -12.67 -24.82
CA ASN A 257 -8.61 -11.71 -24.87
C ASN A 257 -8.90 -10.38 -24.14
N ALA A 258 -10.00 -10.27 -23.39
CA ALA A 258 -10.44 -9.05 -22.68
C ALA A 258 -10.61 -7.79 -23.57
N ARG A 259 -10.86 -7.98 -24.87
CA ARG A 259 -11.06 -6.90 -25.85
C ARG A 259 -12.53 -6.49 -25.90
N TRP A 260 -13.05 -5.99 -24.78
CA TRP A 260 -14.50 -5.74 -24.58
C TRP A 260 -15.16 -4.87 -25.65
N GLN A 261 -14.47 -3.80 -26.09
CA GLN A 261 -14.97 -2.92 -27.16
C GLN A 261 -15.06 -3.68 -28.50
N GLN A 262 -14.06 -4.50 -28.82
CA GLN A 262 -14.09 -5.34 -30.02
C GLN A 262 -15.22 -6.37 -29.93
N ALA A 263 -15.43 -6.99 -28.78
CA ALA A 263 -16.51 -7.95 -28.56
C ALA A 263 -17.90 -7.31 -28.80
N PHE A 264 -18.21 -6.18 -28.18
CA PHE A 264 -19.48 -5.46 -28.42
C PHE A 264 -19.65 -5.04 -29.89
N MET A 265 -18.61 -4.49 -30.51
CA MET A 265 -18.67 -4.09 -31.93
C MET A 265 -18.89 -5.28 -32.86
N THR A 266 -18.27 -6.43 -32.58
CA THR A 266 -18.46 -7.66 -33.35
C THR A 266 -19.86 -8.23 -33.13
N ALA A 267 -20.32 -8.36 -31.88
CA ALA A 267 -21.68 -8.80 -31.57
C ALA A 267 -22.75 -7.94 -32.26
N SER A 268 -22.56 -6.62 -32.36
CA SER A 268 -23.49 -5.71 -33.05
C SER A 268 -23.69 -6.03 -34.54
N LYS A 269 -22.77 -6.77 -35.17
CA LYS A 269 -22.94 -7.26 -36.55
C LYS A 269 -24.12 -8.24 -36.66
N LEU A 270 -24.48 -8.96 -35.59
CA LEU A 270 -25.63 -9.88 -35.56
C LEU A 270 -26.96 -9.15 -35.80
N LEU A 271 -27.08 -7.89 -35.37
CA LEU A 271 -28.26 -7.02 -35.58
C LEU A 271 -28.50 -6.63 -37.06
N ARG A 272 -27.62 -7.07 -37.97
CA ARG A 272 -27.69 -6.81 -39.42
C ARG A 272 -27.75 -8.10 -40.24
N LEU A 273 -27.88 -9.25 -39.58
CA LEU A 273 -28.12 -10.53 -40.25
C LEU A 273 -29.63 -10.66 -40.49
N ASP A 274 -30.03 -11.05 -41.70
CA ASP A 274 -31.42 -11.29 -42.13
C ASP A 274 -32.03 -12.55 -41.47
N ASN A 275 -31.97 -12.60 -40.13
CA ASN A 275 -32.41 -13.72 -39.28
C ASN A 275 -32.70 -13.26 -37.84
N LYS A 276 -33.99 -13.24 -37.47
CA LYS A 276 -34.53 -12.80 -36.19
C LYS A 276 -33.95 -13.54 -34.97
N TYR A 277 -33.61 -14.82 -35.09
CA TYR A 277 -32.99 -15.58 -33.99
C TYR A 277 -31.59 -15.06 -33.66
N TRP A 278 -30.79 -14.74 -34.69
CA TRP A 278 -29.48 -14.10 -34.52
C TRP A 278 -29.60 -12.66 -34.01
N GLU A 279 -30.48 -11.85 -34.62
CA GLU A 279 -30.71 -10.45 -34.24
C GLU A 279 -31.23 -10.28 -32.80
N THR A 280 -32.05 -11.20 -32.31
CA THR A 280 -32.71 -11.05 -31.00
C THR A 280 -32.14 -11.99 -29.93
N THR A 281 -32.29 -13.30 -30.12
CA THR A 281 -32.04 -14.28 -29.06
C THR A 281 -30.54 -14.48 -28.83
N LYS A 282 -29.77 -14.70 -29.91
CA LYS A 282 -28.31 -14.87 -29.80
C LYS A 282 -27.60 -13.57 -29.48
N TYR A 283 -28.01 -12.45 -30.07
CA TYR A 283 -27.46 -11.13 -29.73
C TYR A 283 -27.66 -10.81 -28.24
N GLN A 284 -28.85 -11.01 -27.67
CA GLN A 284 -29.08 -10.76 -26.25
C GLN A 284 -28.21 -11.66 -25.36
N GLN A 285 -28.20 -12.98 -25.61
CA GLN A 285 -27.36 -13.94 -24.88
C GLN A 285 -25.88 -13.54 -24.92
N LEU A 286 -25.39 -13.12 -26.09
CA LEU A 286 -24.01 -12.70 -26.28
C LEU A 286 -23.73 -11.37 -25.58
N SER A 287 -24.66 -10.40 -25.63
CA SER A 287 -24.55 -9.11 -24.94
C SER A 287 -24.51 -9.26 -23.41
N ASP A 288 -25.36 -10.12 -22.85
CA ASP A 288 -25.37 -10.44 -21.42
C ASP A 288 -24.04 -11.08 -21.00
N LEU A 289 -23.53 -12.01 -21.82
CA LEU A 289 -22.28 -12.72 -21.61
C LEU A 289 -21.04 -11.81 -21.74
N ILE A 290 -21.02 -10.86 -22.68
CA ILE A 290 -19.97 -9.82 -22.75
C ILE A 290 -20.01 -8.94 -21.52
N THR A 291 -21.20 -8.48 -21.11
CA THR A 291 -21.36 -7.60 -19.94
C THR A 291 -20.83 -8.28 -18.68
N LYS A 292 -21.27 -9.50 -18.42
CA LYS A 292 -20.83 -10.31 -17.28
C LYS A 292 -19.34 -10.66 -17.35
N SER A 293 -18.83 -11.04 -18.52
CA SER A 293 -17.40 -11.35 -18.69
C SER A 293 -16.51 -10.12 -18.48
N ARG A 294 -17.00 -8.93 -18.87
CA ARG A 294 -16.32 -7.66 -18.61
C ARG A 294 -16.30 -7.33 -17.12
N GLU A 295 -17.44 -7.41 -16.43
CA GLU A 295 -17.50 -7.17 -14.97
C GLU A 295 -16.54 -8.08 -14.20
N ASP A 296 -16.50 -9.36 -14.55
CA ASP A 296 -15.55 -10.32 -13.97
C ASP A 296 -14.09 -10.05 -14.39
N GLY A 297 -13.86 -9.53 -15.59
CA GLY A 297 -12.55 -9.08 -16.05
C GLY A 297 -12.05 -7.85 -15.30
N ASP A 298 -12.93 -6.89 -15.01
CA ASP A 298 -12.62 -5.70 -14.22
C ASP A 298 -12.30 -6.08 -12.75
N LYS A 299 -12.98 -7.10 -12.18
CA LYS A 299 -12.62 -7.71 -10.89
C LYS A 299 -11.22 -8.33 -10.92
N LEU A 300 -10.90 -9.09 -11.97
CA LEU A 300 -9.61 -9.77 -12.12
C LEU A 300 -8.46 -8.76 -12.30
N ALA A 301 -8.64 -7.74 -13.14
CA ALA A 301 -7.67 -6.66 -13.30
C ALA A 301 -7.40 -5.93 -11.98
N LYS A 302 -8.46 -5.63 -11.21
CA LYS A 302 -8.31 -5.06 -9.86
C LYS A 302 -7.57 -6.02 -8.92
N ALA A 303 -7.81 -7.33 -8.99
CA ALA A 303 -7.08 -8.32 -8.21
C ALA A 303 -5.57 -8.31 -8.55
N GLU A 304 -5.22 -8.33 -9.84
CA GLU A 304 -3.83 -8.24 -10.28
C GLU A 304 -3.14 -6.96 -9.80
N ASP A 305 -3.81 -5.80 -9.86
CA ASP A 305 -3.25 -4.53 -9.38
C ASP A 305 -3.07 -4.48 -7.86
N LEU A 306 -3.99 -5.09 -7.09
CA LEU A 306 -3.83 -5.24 -5.65
C LEU A 306 -2.67 -6.18 -5.31
N ALA A 307 -2.51 -7.29 -6.04
CA ALA A 307 -1.42 -8.24 -5.83
C ALA A 307 -0.03 -7.63 -6.14
N LYS A 308 0.07 -6.82 -7.21
CA LYS A 308 1.30 -6.07 -7.58
C LYS A 308 1.85 -5.17 -6.46
N THR A 309 1.03 -4.79 -5.48
CA THR A 309 1.51 -3.99 -4.32
C THR A 309 2.47 -4.74 -3.41
N GLY A 310 2.47 -6.08 -3.42
CA GLY A 310 3.27 -6.91 -2.52
C GLY A 310 2.85 -6.85 -1.04
N VAL A 311 1.68 -6.26 -0.73
CA VAL A 311 1.12 -6.17 0.63
C VAL A 311 0.21 -7.37 0.89
N VAL A 312 0.43 -8.11 1.97
CA VAL A 312 -0.27 -9.39 2.26
C VAL A 312 -1.78 -9.22 2.26
N GLU A 313 -2.30 -8.20 2.96
CA GLU A 313 -3.74 -7.92 3.04
C GLU A 313 -4.35 -7.61 1.67
N LYS A 314 -3.55 -7.01 0.77
CA LYS A 314 -3.97 -6.67 -0.60
C LYS A 314 -3.94 -7.89 -1.52
N ILE A 315 -2.98 -8.80 -1.33
CA ILE A 315 -2.97 -10.10 -2.03
C ILE A 315 -4.16 -10.97 -1.57
N ILE A 316 -4.53 -10.94 -0.28
CA ILE A 316 -5.74 -11.61 0.22
C ILE A 316 -7.02 -10.99 -0.38
N GLU A 317 -7.09 -9.66 -0.52
CA GLU A 317 -8.19 -8.98 -1.24
C GLU A 317 -8.22 -9.40 -2.73
N ALA A 318 -7.06 -9.51 -3.37
CA ALA A 318 -6.93 -9.99 -4.75
C ALA A 318 -7.44 -11.42 -4.94
N ILE A 319 -7.04 -12.35 -4.07
CA ILE A 319 -7.50 -13.75 -4.16
C ILE A 319 -9.03 -13.84 -3.97
N LYS A 320 -9.60 -13.07 -3.04
CA LYS A 320 -11.08 -13.00 -2.86
C LYS A 320 -11.79 -12.46 -4.10
N LEU A 321 -11.22 -11.45 -4.77
CA LEU A 321 -11.76 -10.92 -6.03
C LEU A 321 -11.69 -11.96 -7.15
N ALA A 322 -10.54 -12.65 -7.32
CA ALA A 322 -10.39 -13.72 -8.31
C ALA A 322 -11.34 -14.90 -8.05
N GLN A 323 -11.55 -15.30 -6.79
CA GLN A 323 -12.53 -16.31 -6.38
C GLN A 323 -13.98 -15.90 -6.64
N SER A 324 -14.27 -14.59 -6.77
CA SER A 324 -15.62 -14.07 -7.05
C SER A 324 -15.97 -14.00 -8.54
N VAL A 325 -15.03 -14.41 -9.42
CA VAL A 325 -15.27 -14.59 -10.85
C VAL A 325 -16.11 -15.85 -11.08
N THR A 326 -17.13 -15.73 -11.91
CA THR A 326 -18.16 -16.74 -12.10
C THR A 326 -17.78 -17.78 -13.16
N THR A 327 -18.22 -19.02 -13.00
CA THR A 327 -17.83 -20.15 -13.89
C THR A 327 -18.31 -20.03 -15.33
N ASP A 328 -19.33 -19.21 -15.58
CA ASP A 328 -19.90 -18.94 -16.91
C ASP A 328 -19.29 -17.69 -17.58
N SER A 329 -18.31 -17.05 -16.96
CA SER A 329 -17.51 -15.96 -17.55
C SER A 329 -16.29 -16.49 -18.30
N TYR A 330 -15.94 -15.90 -19.45
CA TYR A 330 -14.68 -16.23 -20.15
C TYR A 330 -13.43 -15.81 -19.37
N MET A 331 -13.57 -15.06 -18.26
CA MET A 331 -12.46 -14.73 -17.36
C MET A 331 -12.21 -15.79 -16.28
N TYR A 332 -13.10 -16.78 -16.12
CA TYR A 332 -12.99 -17.79 -15.06
C TYR A 332 -11.65 -18.53 -15.09
N GLN A 333 -11.23 -19.01 -16.26
CA GLN A 333 -9.96 -19.73 -16.40
C GLN A 333 -8.77 -18.87 -15.94
N LYS A 334 -8.68 -17.62 -16.41
CA LYS A 334 -7.63 -16.67 -16.02
C LYS A 334 -7.63 -16.37 -14.53
N ALA A 335 -8.82 -16.24 -13.93
CA ALA A 335 -8.96 -16.04 -12.49
C ALA A 335 -8.49 -17.27 -11.69
N THR A 336 -8.82 -18.49 -12.12
CA THR A 336 -8.34 -19.72 -11.48
C THR A 336 -6.83 -19.93 -11.64
N GLU A 337 -6.24 -19.50 -12.77
CA GLU A 337 -4.79 -19.51 -12.99
C GLU A 337 -4.05 -18.44 -12.15
N ALA A 338 -4.70 -17.31 -11.85
CA ALA A 338 -4.11 -16.23 -11.05
C ALA A 338 -4.05 -16.53 -9.54
N ILE A 339 -5.01 -17.27 -8.97
CA ILE A 339 -5.05 -17.62 -7.54
C ILE A 339 -3.74 -18.27 -7.03
N PRO A 340 -3.17 -19.33 -7.66
CA PRO A 340 -1.88 -19.88 -7.22
C PRO A 340 -0.70 -18.92 -7.41
N VAL A 341 -0.75 -18.00 -8.37
CA VAL A 341 0.29 -16.97 -8.52
C VAL A 341 0.29 -16.03 -7.32
N PHE A 342 -0.90 -15.55 -6.91
CA PHE A 342 -1.08 -14.72 -5.72
C PHE A 342 -0.70 -15.46 -4.43
N GLY A 343 -1.07 -16.74 -4.29
CA GLY A 343 -0.70 -17.55 -3.14
C GLY A 343 0.82 -17.77 -3.02
N ARG A 344 1.54 -17.97 -4.14
CA ARG A 344 3.02 -18.04 -4.12
C ARG A 344 3.66 -16.71 -3.76
N GLN A 345 3.10 -15.57 -4.18
CA GLN A 345 3.57 -14.26 -3.73
C GLN A 345 3.46 -14.11 -2.20
N MET A 346 2.43 -14.69 -1.57
CA MET A 346 2.33 -14.75 -0.10
C MET A 346 3.42 -15.65 0.51
N LEU A 347 3.72 -16.82 -0.08
CA LEU A 347 4.83 -17.68 0.36
C LEU A 347 6.19 -16.99 0.23
N ASP A 348 6.45 -16.25 -0.86
CA ASP A 348 7.67 -15.46 -1.04
C ASP A 348 7.84 -14.37 0.04
N ILE A 349 6.73 -13.77 0.50
CA ILE A 349 6.75 -12.82 1.61
C ILE A 349 6.98 -13.56 2.93
N ALA A 350 6.38 -14.75 3.10
CA ALA A 350 6.56 -15.57 4.30
C ALA A 350 8.00 -16.09 4.45
N GLU A 351 8.66 -16.60 3.40
CA GLU A 351 10.08 -17.02 3.49
C GLU A 351 10.97 -15.81 3.81
N LYS A 352 10.70 -14.60 3.27
CA LYS A 352 11.42 -13.36 3.65
C LYS A 352 11.23 -12.94 5.11
N LYS A 353 10.12 -13.32 5.76
CA LYS A 353 9.91 -13.15 7.20
C LYS A 353 10.66 -14.21 7.99
N LEU A 354 10.59 -15.46 7.53
CA LEU A 354 11.31 -16.59 8.10
C LEU A 354 12.83 -16.40 8.08
N ASP A 355 13.40 -15.87 7.00
CA ASP A 355 14.83 -15.54 6.89
C ASP A 355 15.28 -14.46 7.89
N LYS A 356 14.36 -13.58 8.31
CA LYS A 356 14.57 -12.57 9.36
C LYS A 356 14.36 -13.13 10.78
N ARG A 357 14.16 -14.44 10.90
CA ARG A 357 13.76 -15.18 12.12
C ARG A 357 12.37 -14.86 12.67
N ASP A 358 11.48 -14.30 11.84
CA ASP A 358 10.08 -14.08 12.21
C ASP A 358 9.21 -15.25 11.71
N ALA A 359 9.27 -16.37 12.43
CA ALA A 359 8.46 -17.55 12.11
C ALA A 359 6.98 -17.35 12.41
N ASP A 360 6.62 -16.55 13.43
CA ASP A 360 5.22 -16.31 13.79
C ASP A 360 4.48 -15.55 12.68
N GLU A 361 5.06 -14.47 12.15
CA GLU A 361 4.46 -13.75 11.03
C GLU A 361 4.50 -14.59 9.74
N ALA A 362 5.60 -15.31 9.48
CA ALA A 362 5.72 -16.21 8.33
C ALA A 362 4.63 -17.29 8.29
N ILE A 363 4.41 -18.00 9.40
CA ILE A 363 3.37 -19.04 9.53
C ILE A 363 1.98 -18.41 9.39
N SER A 364 1.74 -17.25 10.03
CA SER A 364 0.47 -16.52 9.92
C SER A 364 0.13 -16.12 8.48
N ILE A 365 1.11 -15.67 7.69
CA ILE A 365 0.94 -15.35 6.27
C ILE A 365 0.59 -16.62 5.48
N ALA A 366 1.33 -17.72 5.71
CA ALA A 366 1.11 -18.99 5.02
C ALA A 366 -0.29 -19.58 5.31
N GLN A 367 -0.75 -19.53 6.56
CA GLN A 367 -2.08 -19.98 6.98
C GLN A 367 -3.24 -19.19 6.33
N GLN A 368 -3.00 -17.98 5.84
CA GLN A 368 -4.00 -17.16 5.14
C GLN A 368 -4.13 -17.49 3.64
N ILE A 369 -3.28 -18.37 3.10
CA ILE A 369 -3.37 -18.85 1.71
C ILE A 369 -4.53 -19.86 1.61
N PRO A 370 -5.52 -19.65 0.74
CA PRO A 370 -6.70 -20.50 0.72
C PRO A 370 -6.47 -21.85 0.03
N VAL A 371 -7.04 -22.89 0.64
CA VAL A 371 -6.88 -24.31 0.26
C VAL A 371 -7.23 -24.61 -1.20
N ASN A 372 -8.22 -23.89 -1.76
CA ASN A 372 -8.68 -24.07 -3.15
C ASN A 372 -7.69 -23.56 -4.21
N GLY A 373 -6.59 -22.89 -3.83
CA GLY A 373 -5.56 -22.42 -4.76
C GLY A 373 -4.59 -23.49 -5.27
N GLY A 374 -4.76 -24.76 -4.90
CA GLY A 374 -3.87 -25.86 -5.31
C GLY A 374 -2.49 -25.86 -4.65
N LEU A 375 -2.19 -24.88 -3.80
CA LEU A 375 -0.93 -24.73 -3.07
C LEU A 375 -0.91 -25.41 -1.70
N GLN A 376 -1.99 -26.08 -1.28
CA GLN A 376 -2.13 -26.63 0.08
C GLN A 376 -0.89 -27.40 0.55
N THR A 377 -0.35 -28.27 -0.30
CA THR A 377 0.88 -29.03 -0.01
C THR A 377 2.13 -28.15 0.12
N GLU A 378 2.28 -27.13 -0.71
CA GLU A 378 3.40 -26.16 -0.67
C GLU A 378 3.32 -25.32 0.62
N THR A 379 2.12 -24.91 1.02
CA THR A 379 1.83 -24.18 2.26
C THR A 379 2.07 -25.04 3.52
N GLU A 380 1.59 -26.30 3.54
CA GLU A 380 1.83 -27.25 4.63
C GLU A 380 3.33 -27.52 4.82
N ASP A 381 4.04 -27.75 3.73
CA ASP A 381 5.50 -27.98 3.72
C ASP A 381 6.27 -26.75 4.23
N PHE A 382 5.86 -25.55 3.82
CA PHE A 382 6.42 -24.30 4.33
C PHE A 382 6.20 -24.15 5.84
N ILE A 383 4.97 -24.37 6.33
CA ILE A 383 4.63 -24.25 7.76
C ILE A 383 5.44 -25.25 8.59
N ALA A 384 5.54 -26.52 8.15
CA ALA A 384 6.32 -27.53 8.86
C ALA A 384 7.81 -27.16 9.00
N ILE A 385 8.42 -26.62 7.93
CA ILE A 385 9.81 -26.12 7.97
C ILE A 385 9.92 -24.87 8.86
N ALA A 386 8.92 -23.98 8.84
CA ALA A 386 8.91 -22.76 9.64
C ALA A 386 8.79 -23.05 11.14
N GLU A 387 7.91 -23.98 11.54
CA GLU A 387 7.77 -24.44 12.93
C GLU A 387 9.05 -25.13 13.43
N ALA A 388 9.65 -26.01 12.61
CA ALA A 388 10.91 -26.65 12.97
C ALA A 388 12.04 -25.62 13.16
N LYS A 389 12.21 -24.67 12.23
CA LYS A 389 13.16 -23.56 12.37
C LYS A 389 12.90 -22.72 13.62
N ARG A 390 11.63 -22.41 13.95
CA ARG A 390 11.24 -21.67 15.16
C ARG A 390 11.74 -22.35 16.43
N ASN A 391 11.53 -23.67 16.54
CA ASN A 391 11.98 -24.45 17.69
C ASN A 391 13.51 -24.52 17.80
N ALA A 392 14.21 -24.66 16.67
CA ALA A 392 15.67 -24.64 16.65
C ALA A 392 16.26 -23.29 17.10
N TRP A 393 15.62 -22.17 16.78
CA TRP A 393 16.09 -20.83 17.17
C TRP A 393 16.00 -20.53 18.66
N ILE A 394 15.23 -21.31 19.44
CA ILE A 394 15.28 -21.29 20.92
C ILE A 394 16.71 -21.58 21.40
N GLY A 395 17.43 -22.45 20.69
CA GLY A 395 18.84 -22.72 20.91
C GLY A 395 19.16 -23.57 22.14
N THR A 396 18.17 -24.25 22.69
CA THR A 396 18.34 -25.30 23.70
C THR A 396 18.36 -26.67 23.03
N ILE A 397 18.93 -27.67 23.71
CA ILE A 397 18.91 -29.07 23.25
C ILE A 397 17.46 -29.51 22.95
N SER A 398 16.53 -29.28 23.88
CA SER A 398 15.12 -29.62 23.73
C SER A 398 14.43 -28.89 22.56
N GLY A 399 14.81 -27.65 22.26
CA GLY A 399 14.33 -26.91 21.09
C GLY A 399 14.81 -27.52 19.77
N LEU A 400 16.09 -27.90 19.71
CA LEU A 400 16.69 -28.57 18.55
C LEU A 400 16.13 -30.00 18.36
N GLU A 401 15.91 -30.76 19.43
CA GLU A 401 15.24 -32.06 19.39
C GLU A 401 13.80 -31.94 18.87
N SER A 402 13.06 -30.92 19.33
CA SER A 402 11.69 -30.64 18.86
C SER A 402 11.68 -30.24 17.37
N ALA A 403 12.66 -29.45 16.93
CA ALA A 403 12.83 -29.08 15.53
C ALA A 403 13.12 -30.29 14.64
N ILE A 404 14.03 -31.19 15.07
CA ILE A 404 14.31 -32.45 14.39
C ILE A 404 13.05 -33.32 14.30
N ALA A 405 12.34 -33.49 15.41
CA ALA A 405 11.13 -34.32 15.47
C ALA A 405 9.98 -33.80 14.58
N GLN A 406 9.89 -32.49 14.37
CA GLN A 406 8.95 -31.90 13.41
C GLN A 406 9.42 -32.09 11.96
N ALA A 407 10.69 -31.78 11.65
CA ALA A 407 11.24 -31.94 10.31
C ALA A 407 11.25 -33.40 9.83
N GLN A 408 11.36 -34.38 10.74
CA GLN A 408 11.26 -35.82 10.45
C GLN A 408 9.86 -36.27 10.01
N GLN A 409 8.80 -35.50 10.25
CA GLN A 409 7.44 -35.83 9.80
C GLN A 409 7.23 -35.55 8.31
N ILE A 410 8.12 -34.77 7.69
CA ILE A 410 8.11 -34.48 6.26
C ILE A 410 8.51 -35.75 5.51
N LYS A 411 7.61 -36.23 4.64
CA LYS A 411 7.78 -37.51 3.93
C LYS A 411 8.77 -37.40 2.75
N PRO A 412 9.45 -38.49 2.35
CA PRO A 412 10.42 -38.50 1.24
C PRO A 412 9.88 -38.00 -0.11
N GLU A 413 8.57 -38.11 -0.34
CA GLU A 413 7.94 -37.69 -1.60
C GLU A 413 7.67 -36.18 -1.68
N ARG A 414 7.92 -35.43 -0.59
CA ARG A 414 7.69 -33.97 -0.51
C ARG A 414 8.87 -33.20 -1.07
N ALA A 415 8.59 -32.11 -1.80
CA ALA A 415 9.62 -31.31 -2.45
C ALA A 415 10.65 -30.71 -1.45
N VAL A 416 10.20 -30.38 -0.23
CA VAL A 416 11.07 -29.83 0.82
C VAL A 416 11.86 -30.89 1.61
N TYR A 417 11.73 -32.18 1.30
CA TYR A 417 12.35 -33.26 2.09
C TYR A 417 13.87 -33.12 2.21
N GLN A 418 14.58 -32.78 1.13
CA GLN A 418 16.04 -32.58 1.19
C GLN A 418 16.42 -31.38 2.08
N LYS A 419 15.71 -30.25 1.96
CA LYS A 419 15.85 -29.07 2.84
C LYS A 419 15.61 -29.46 4.32
N ALA A 420 14.67 -30.38 4.59
CA ALA A 420 14.43 -30.91 5.93
C ALA A 420 15.60 -31.78 6.45
N GLN A 421 16.15 -32.68 5.63
CA GLN A 421 17.28 -33.54 6.02
C GLN A 421 18.57 -32.73 6.28
N GLU A 422 18.84 -31.70 5.46
CA GLU A 422 19.95 -30.76 5.68
C GLU A 422 19.83 -30.02 7.02
N LEU A 423 18.64 -29.54 7.35
CA LEU A 423 18.35 -28.90 8.63
C LEU A 423 18.53 -29.86 9.81
N ILE A 424 18.00 -31.08 9.70
CA ILE A 424 18.14 -32.14 10.73
C ILE A 424 19.62 -32.45 10.99
N ALA A 425 20.43 -32.64 9.93
CA ALA A 425 21.86 -32.92 10.06
C ALA A 425 22.61 -31.76 10.75
N GLY A 426 22.26 -30.51 10.42
CA GLY A 426 22.80 -29.32 11.09
C GLY A 426 22.45 -29.27 12.59
N TRP A 427 21.18 -29.48 12.94
CA TRP A 427 20.70 -29.44 14.32
C TRP A 427 21.25 -30.59 15.18
N GLN A 428 21.46 -31.78 14.59
CA GLN A 428 22.10 -32.91 15.28
C GLN A 428 23.54 -32.59 15.72
N VAL A 429 24.31 -31.89 14.89
CA VAL A 429 25.64 -31.38 15.27
C VAL A 429 25.50 -30.30 16.34
N GLU A 430 24.60 -29.34 16.15
CA GLU A 430 24.40 -28.21 17.07
C GLU A 430 24.01 -28.65 18.50
N ILE A 431 23.24 -29.73 18.66
CA ILE A 431 22.94 -30.33 19.98
C ILE A 431 24.22 -30.68 20.74
N GLY A 432 25.22 -31.23 20.05
CA GLY A 432 26.50 -31.58 20.65
C GLY A 432 27.26 -30.35 21.17
N ASP A 433 27.24 -29.25 20.43
CA ASP A 433 27.91 -28.01 20.80
C ASP A 433 27.17 -27.24 21.90
N VAL A 434 25.83 -27.23 21.90
CA VAL A 434 25.04 -26.67 23.00
C VAL A 434 25.31 -27.44 24.30
N ALA A 435 25.37 -28.78 24.25
CA ALA A 435 25.71 -29.62 25.41
C ALA A 435 27.13 -29.33 25.96
N ARG A 436 28.10 -28.96 25.11
CA ARG A 436 29.43 -28.51 25.55
C ARG A 436 29.37 -27.17 26.24
N LEU A 437 28.62 -26.20 25.69
CA LEU A 437 28.45 -24.90 26.31
C LEU A 437 27.73 -24.99 27.65
N ASP A 438 26.70 -25.82 27.79
CA ASP A 438 26.02 -26.03 29.06
C ASP A 438 26.92 -26.71 30.12
N ARG A 439 27.80 -27.64 29.71
CA ARG A 439 28.86 -28.17 30.58
C ARG A 439 29.87 -27.08 30.97
N ALA A 440 30.33 -26.26 30.01
CA ALA A 440 31.26 -25.17 30.26
C ALA A 440 30.68 -24.14 31.25
N ARG A 441 29.40 -23.77 31.10
CA ARG A 441 28.66 -22.93 32.06
C ARG A 441 28.59 -23.55 33.45
N THR A 442 28.37 -24.87 33.53
CA THR A 442 28.31 -25.63 34.79
C THR A 442 29.68 -25.70 35.49
N LEU A 443 30.78 -25.74 34.74
CA LEU A 443 32.12 -25.59 35.28
C LEU A 443 32.32 -24.15 35.79
N ALA A 444 32.08 -23.16 34.93
CA ALA A 444 32.28 -21.75 35.27
C ALA A 444 31.46 -21.24 36.47
N SER A 445 30.30 -21.84 36.75
CA SER A 445 29.45 -21.46 37.89
C SER A 445 30.09 -21.74 39.26
N GLN A 446 31.09 -22.61 39.33
CA GLN A 446 31.87 -22.92 40.54
C GLN A 446 32.86 -21.79 40.89
N GLY A 447 33.25 -20.99 39.89
CA GLY A 447 33.90 -19.69 40.08
C GLY A 447 35.39 -19.69 40.43
N SER A 448 36.04 -20.85 40.66
CA SER A 448 37.49 -20.87 40.85
C SER A 448 38.25 -20.64 39.53
N ILE A 449 39.52 -20.24 39.60
CA ILE A 449 40.36 -20.09 38.39
C ILE A 449 40.48 -21.43 37.65
N ALA A 450 40.53 -22.56 38.36
CA ALA A 450 40.60 -23.87 37.76
C ALA A 450 39.31 -24.20 36.97
N ASP A 451 38.15 -23.92 37.55
CA ASP A 451 36.86 -24.24 36.93
C ASP A 451 36.56 -23.31 35.75
N LEU A 452 36.92 -22.02 35.85
CA LEU A 452 36.87 -21.07 34.74
C LEU A 452 37.82 -21.47 33.60
N SER A 453 39.01 -22.00 33.92
CA SER A 453 39.94 -22.53 32.91
C SER A 453 39.41 -23.82 32.26
N ALA A 454 38.77 -24.70 33.03
CA ALA A 454 38.11 -25.89 32.51
C ALA A 454 36.91 -25.53 31.60
N ALA A 455 36.11 -24.54 31.99
CA ALA A 455 35.01 -24.00 31.19
C ALA A 455 35.51 -23.43 29.84
N ILE A 456 36.57 -22.62 29.85
CA ILE A 456 37.22 -22.11 28.63
C ILE A 456 37.66 -23.29 27.75
N THR A 457 38.27 -24.32 28.33
CA THR A 457 38.77 -25.49 27.59
C THR A 457 37.62 -26.26 26.93
N GLU A 458 36.51 -26.51 27.64
CA GLU A 458 35.34 -27.20 27.06
C GLU A 458 34.66 -26.35 25.96
N ALA A 459 34.52 -25.04 26.15
CA ALA A 459 33.94 -24.15 25.12
C ALA A 459 34.85 -23.97 23.89
N GLN A 460 36.17 -24.12 24.03
CA GLN A 460 37.11 -24.13 22.89
C GLN A 460 36.94 -25.35 21.97
N LEU A 461 36.27 -26.40 22.42
CA LEU A 461 35.95 -27.56 21.58
C LEU A 461 34.83 -27.28 20.57
N VAL A 462 34.09 -26.16 20.70
CA VAL A 462 33.06 -25.74 19.73
C VAL A 462 33.74 -25.23 18.44
N PRO A 463 33.53 -25.87 17.27
CA PRO A 463 34.25 -25.52 16.05
C PRO A 463 34.01 -24.08 15.58
N ALA A 464 35.03 -23.46 14.97
CA ALA A 464 34.97 -22.06 14.54
C ALA A 464 33.91 -21.77 13.44
N ASN A 465 33.52 -22.79 12.67
CA ASN A 465 32.48 -22.77 11.64
C ASN A 465 31.08 -23.13 12.17
N ASN A 466 30.94 -23.47 13.45
CA ASN A 466 29.66 -23.84 14.04
C ASN A 466 28.77 -22.61 14.31
N PRO A 467 27.43 -22.70 14.20
CA PRO A 467 26.49 -21.64 14.60
C PRO A 467 26.73 -21.10 16.02
N ARG A 468 27.11 -21.97 16.97
CA ARG A 468 27.39 -21.63 18.38
C ARG A 468 28.76 -21.00 18.62
N SER A 469 29.61 -20.90 17.60
CA SER A 469 30.98 -20.36 17.75
C SER A 469 31.03 -18.90 18.21
N ARG A 470 30.00 -18.08 17.94
CA ARG A 470 29.93 -16.70 18.47
C ARG A 470 29.65 -16.69 19.97
N GLU A 471 28.73 -17.52 20.42
CA GLU A 471 28.33 -17.71 21.82
C GLU A 471 29.52 -18.23 22.63
N ALA A 472 30.18 -19.29 22.15
CA ALA A 472 31.40 -19.86 22.73
C ALA A 472 32.49 -18.80 22.94
N ARG A 473 32.82 -17.99 21.91
CA ARG A 473 33.84 -16.93 22.00
C ARG A 473 33.46 -15.83 23.01
N GLN A 474 32.17 -15.49 23.14
CA GLN A 474 31.70 -14.50 24.12
C GLN A 474 31.85 -15.01 25.56
N GLU A 475 31.50 -16.27 25.81
CA GLU A 475 31.64 -16.89 27.13
C GLU A 475 33.11 -17.08 27.52
N ILE A 476 33.95 -17.57 26.60
CA ILE A 476 35.41 -17.65 26.79
C ILE A 476 35.99 -16.27 27.15
N GLY A 477 35.59 -15.21 26.44
CA GLY A 477 36.03 -13.85 26.73
C GLY A 477 35.62 -13.37 28.13
N ARG A 478 34.39 -13.69 28.57
CA ARG A 478 33.89 -13.38 29.92
C ARG A 478 34.67 -14.12 31.01
N TRP A 479 34.85 -15.43 30.87
CA TRP A 479 35.58 -16.23 31.87
C TRP A 479 37.06 -15.85 31.92
N LEU A 480 37.68 -15.56 30.78
CA LEU A 480 39.04 -15.05 30.73
C LEU A 480 39.17 -13.71 31.46
N ALA A 481 38.23 -12.78 31.28
CA ALA A 481 38.20 -11.53 32.01
C ALA A 481 38.04 -11.75 33.53
N GLN A 482 37.22 -12.71 33.97
CA GLN A 482 37.09 -13.07 35.39
C GLN A 482 38.41 -13.63 35.96
N ILE A 483 39.08 -14.55 35.26
CA ILE A 483 40.42 -15.05 35.66
C ILE A 483 41.42 -13.90 35.77
N GLN A 484 41.46 -13.01 34.78
CA GLN A 484 42.35 -11.84 34.79
C GLN A 484 42.07 -10.93 36.00
N THR A 485 40.80 -10.65 36.30
CA THR A 485 40.41 -9.87 37.47
C THR A 485 40.90 -10.51 38.77
N VAL A 486 40.68 -11.82 38.98
CA VAL A 486 41.14 -12.50 40.21
C VAL A 486 42.68 -12.48 40.32
N GLN A 487 43.38 -12.62 39.20
CA GLN A 487 44.86 -12.55 39.16
C GLN A 487 45.40 -11.13 39.40
N ASP A 488 44.75 -10.10 38.86
CA ASP A 488 45.23 -8.72 38.88
C ASP A 488 44.82 -7.96 40.15
N ARG A 489 43.70 -8.34 40.78
CA ARG A 489 43.15 -7.65 41.96
C ARG A 489 44.17 -7.48 43.10
N PRO A 490 45.01 -8.48 43.47
CA PRO A 490 46.00 -8.31 44.52
C PRO A 490 47.06 -7.23 44.25
N PHE A 491 47.39 -6.94 42.99
CA PHE A 491 48.31 -5.83 42.65
C PHE A 491 47.62 -4.49 42.86
N LEU A 492 46.35 -4.38 42.44
CA LEU A 492 45.58 -3.14 42.62
C LEU A 492 45.30 -2.87 44.11
N ASP A 493 44.93 -3.88 44.89
CA ASP A 493 44.69 -3.74 46.33
C ASP A 493 45.97 -3.35 47.09
N ARG A 494 47.13 -3.94 46.76
CA ARG A 494 48.43 -3.51 47.33
C ARG A 494 48.80 -2.10 46.91
N ALA A 495 48.56 -1.71 45.67
CA ALA A 495 48.79 -0.35 45.20
C ALA A 495 47.91 0.66 45.97
N GLU A 496 46.64 0.34 46.21
CA GLU A 496 45.74 1.17 47.01
C GLU A 496 46.15 1.27 48.48
N GLN A 497 46.68 0.19 49.08
CA GLN A 497 47.27 0.20 50.42
C GLN A 497 48.52 1.09 50.49
N LEU A 498 49.42 0.99 49.51
CA LEU A 498 50.60 1.85 49.40
C LEU A 498 50.22 3.33 49.25
N ALA A 499 49.13 3.64 48.57
CA ALA A 499 48.66 5.01 48.38
C ALA A 499 48.02 5.67 49.63
N TYR A 500 47.83 4.92 50.73
CA TYR A 500 47.03 5.37 51.87
C TYR A 500 47.58 6.63 52.58
N SER A 501 48.91 6.77 52.69
CA SER A 501 49.56 7.94 53.31
C SER A 501 49.54 9.20 52.45
N GLN A 502 49.24 9.08 51.16
CA GLN A 502 49.24 10.16 50.14
C GLN A 502 50.55 10.96 50.00
N ASP A 503 51.67 10.50 50.57
CA ASP A 503 52.99 11.12 50.35
C ASP A 503 53.59 10.75 48.98
N GLY A 504 54.53 11.56 48.51
CA GLY A 504 55.10 11.43 47.16
C GLY A 504 55.80 10.08 46.90
N THR A 505 56.47 9.51 47.90
CA THR A 505 57.23 8.25 47.76
C THR A 505 56.28 7.04 47.76
N SER A 506 55.28 7.06 48.64
CA SER A 506 54.29 5.99 48.72
C SER A 506 53.34 6.00 47.52
N LEU A 507 52.97 7.19 47.00
CA LEU A 507 52.22 7.31 45.75
C LEU A 507 53.03 6.86 44.52
N GLN A 508 54.35 7.12 44.46
CA GLN A 508 55.21 6.56 43.41
C GLN A 508 55.26 5.03 43.47
N SER A 509 55.34 4.46 44.68
CA SER A 509 55.33 3.03 44.93
C SER A 509 53.99 2.39 44.51
N ALA A 510 52.87 3.04 44.84
CA ALA A 510 51.54 2.65 44.39
C ALA A 510 51.39 2.66 42.86
N ILE A 511 51.91 3.70 42.19
CA ILE A 511 51.94 3.78 40.72
C ILE A 511 52.74 2.61 40.12
N ALA A 512 53.91 2.29 40.70
CA ALA A 512 54.73 1.17 40.24
C ALA A 512 53.99 -0.17 40.39
N GLU A 513 53.35 -0.42 41.54
CA GLU A 513 52.60 -1.65 41.80
C GLU A 513 51.39 -1.79 40.85
N ALA A 514 50.56 -0.74 40.70
CA ALA A 514 49.42 -0.76 39.77
C ALA A 514 49.86 -0.89 38.30
N SER A 515 51.05 -0.42 37.93
CA SER A 515 51.58 -0.53 36.56
C SER A 515 51.90 -1.96 36.13
N GLN A 516 51.98 -2.92 37.06
CA GLN A 516 52.14 -4.34 36.76
C GLN A 516 50.93 -4.92 36.02
N ILE A 517 49.75 -4.31 36.19
CA ILE A 517 48.53 -4.65 35.45
C ILE A 517 48.67 -4.14 34.01
N ARG A 518 48.95 -5.06 33.08
CA ARG A 518 49.30 -4.74 31.69
C ARG A 518 48.10 -4.28 30.85
N ARG A 519 48.35 -3.44 29.84
CA ARG A 519 47.35 -3.04 28.84
C ARG A 519 46.69 -4.25 28.20
N GLY A 520 45.36 -4.26 28.15
CA GLY A 520 44.55 -5.36 27.61
C GLY A 520 44.07 -6.38 28.64
N ARG A 521 44.49 -6.27 29.91
CA ARG A 521 43.92 -7.01 31.03
C ARG A 521 42.62 -6.37 31.53
N ALA A 522 41.74 -7.16 32.12
CA ALA A 522 40.43 -6.73 32.64
C ALA A 522 40.50 -5.51 33.59
N LEU A 523 41.45 -5.48 34.55
CA LEU A 523 41.58 -4.37 35.51
C LEU A 523 42.43 -3.19 35.02
N TYR A 524 42.98 -3.23 33.81
CA TYR A 524 43.82 -2.14 33.29
C TYR A 524 43.15 -0.75 33.30
N PRO A 525 41.84 -0.59 32.96
CA PRO A 525 41.19 0.72 33.04
C PRO A 525 41.10 1.27 34.47
N GLU A 526 40.83 0.40 35.45
CA GLU A 526 40.75 0.77 36.88
C GLU A 526 42.14 1.15 37.41
N ALA A 527 43.15 0.31 37.16
CA ALA A 527 44.54 0.58 37.49
C ALA A 527 45.05 1.89 36.87
N ARG A 528 44.73 2.14 35.59
CA ARG A 528 45.12 3.39 34.92
C ARG A 528 44.42 4.62 35.49
N LYS A 529 43.17 4.50 35.93
CA LYS A 529 42.47 5.58 36.65
C LYS A 529 43.21 5.94 37.95
N ARG A 530 43.54 4.94 38.78
CA ARG A 530 44.30 5.13 40.02
C ARG A 530 45.67 5.77 39.77
N ILE A 531 46.43 5.27 38.79
CA ILE A 531 47.73 5.85 38.41
C ILE A 531 47.61 7.32 38.03
N ASN A 532 46.59 7.70 37.26
CA ASN A 532 46.37 9.09 36.87
C ASN A 532 45.99 9.97 38.09
N GLU A 533 45.14 9.46 39.01
CA GLU A 533 44.76 10.12 40.26
C GLU A 533 45.99 10.41 41.15
N TRP A 534 46.81 9.38 41.42
CA TRP A 534 48.02 9.50 42.23
C TRP A 534 49.08 10.40 41.59
N THR A 535 49.26 10.31 40.26
CA THR A 535 50.15 11.20 39.51
C THR A 535 49.71 12.66 39.66
N ALA A 536 48.41 12.94 39.59
CA ALA A 536 47.89 14.28 39.78
C ALA A 536 48.10 14.81 41.21
N THR A 537 47.97 13.96 42.25
CA THR A 537 48.28 14.34 43.63
C THR A 537 49.76 14.71 43.80
N ILE A 538 50.69 13.89 43.29
CA ILE A 538 52.13 14.18 43.30
C ILE A 538 52.42 15.52 42.58
N GLN A 539 51.85 15.71 41.39
CA GLN A 539 52.09 16.92 40.60
C GLN A 539 51.55 18.18 41.29
N ARG A 540 50.36 18.14 41.91
CA ARG A 540 49.86 19.27 42.73
C ARG A 540 50.81 19.61 43.87
N ALA A 541 51.26 18.62 44.63
CA ALA A 541 52.18 18.85 45.75
C ALA A 541 53.53 19.46 45.30
N GLN A 542 54.00 19.12 44.11
CA GLN A 542 55.21 19.71 43.50
C GLN A 542 54.99 21.14 42.98
N ASP A 543 53.81 21.43 42.43
CA ASP A 543 53.52 22.69 41.73
C ASP A 543 53.00 23.78 42.68
N GLN A 544 52.34 23.38 43.77
CA GLN A 544 51.71 24.27 44.75
C GLN A 544 52.66 25.36 45.29
N PRO A 545 53.93 25.06 45.70
CA PRO A 545 54.83 26.09 46.23
C PRO A 545 55.18 27.17 45.20
N TYR A 546 55.24 26.85 43.91
CA TYR A 546 55.47 27.83 42.85
C TYR A 546 54.26 28.75 42.68
N LEU A 547 53.04 28.19 42.72
CA LEU A 547 51.82 28.97 42.59
C LEU A 547 51.60 29.91 43.79
N ASP A 548 51.87 29.42 45.00
CA ASP A 548 51.76 30.22 46.22
C ASP A 548 52.85 31.29 46.29
N ARG A 549 54.09 30.97 45.91
CA ARG A 549 55.16 31.99 45.78
C ARG A 549 54.84 33.05 44.73
N ALA A 550 54.22 32.67 43.60
CA ALA A 550 53.75 33.62 42.61
C ALA A 550 52.65 34.54 43.16
N ARG A 551 51.71 33.99 43.95
CA ARG A 551 50.67 34.77 44.65
C ARG A 551 51.26 35.77 45.66
N GLU A 552 52.30 35.38 46.41
CA GLU A 552 53.05 36.28 47.30
C GLU A 552 53.75 37.42 46.55
N LEU A 553 54.44 37.12 45.45
CA LEU A 553 55.11 38.14 44.63
C LEU A 553 54.07 39.15 44.08
N ALA A 554 52.93 38.65 43.61
CA ALA A 554 51.86 39.51 43.11
C ALA A 554 51.25 40.41 44.21
N SER A 555 51.05 39.88 45.42
CA SER A 555 50.51 40.67 46.55
C SER A 555 51.51 41.70 47.07
N SER A 556 52.82 41.44 46.98
CA SER A 556 53.87 42.45 47.21
C SER A 556 53.99 43.51 46.10
N GLY A 557 53.26 43.33 44.98
CA GLY A 557 53.20 44.27 43.86
C GLY A 557 54.12 43.96 42.67
N ASP A 558 55.02 42.97 42.80
CA ASP A 558 55.91 42.47 41.74
C ASP A 558 55.17 41.46 40.84
N LEU A 559 54.27 42.03 40.02
CA LEU A 559 53.50 41.27 39.04
C LEU A 559 54.38 40.60 37.95
N PRO A 560 55.47 41.22 37.43
CA PRO A 560 56.36 40.55 36.50
C PRO A 560 57.00 39.27 37.07
N ALA A 561 57.54 39.32 38.30
CA ALA A 561 58.13 38.13 38.92
C ALA A 561 57.07 37.07 39.27
N ALA A 562 55.86 37.49 39.65
CA ALA A 562 54.72 36.59 39.87
C ALA A 562 54.36 35.81 38.60
N ILE A 563 54.22 36.51 37.46
CA ILE A 563 53.96 35.90 36.15
C ILE A 563 55.08 34.93 35.77
N GLN A 564 56.35 35.32 35.94
CA GLN A 564 57.49 34.44 35.65
C GLN A 564 57.48 33.17 36.53
N THR A 565 57.11 33.29 37.80
CA THR A 565 57.08 32.16 38.75
C THR A 565 55.93 31.19 38.43
N ALA A 566 54.72 31.70 38.17
CA ALA A 566 53.59 30.85 37.80
C ALA A 566 53.76 30.16 36.44
N ASN A 567 54.48 30.77 35.50
CA ASN A 567 54.81 30.17 34.20
C ASN A 567 55.69 28.90 34.29
N GLN A 568 56.27 28.60 35.46
CA GLN A 568 57.01 27.35 35.69
C GLN A 568 56.08 26.11 35.75
N ILE A 569 54.77 26.32 35.98
CA ILE A 569 53.77 25.25 36.01
C ILE A 569 53.30 24.95 34.58
N THR A 570 53.76 23.82 34.04
CA THR A 570 53.50 23.46 32.63
C THR A 570 52.06 23.02 32.37
N GLY A 571 51.55 23.36 31.17
CA GLY A 571 50.13 23.22 30.77
C GLY A 571 49.45 21.85 30.98
N ASN A 572 50.22 20.76 31.05
CA ASN A 572 49.71 19.40 31.22
C ASN A 572 49.56 18.97 32.70
N ARG A 573 49.84 19.86 33.66
CA ARG A 573 49.84 19.56 35.09
C ARG A 573 48.57 20.09 35.78
N PRO A 574 48.14 19.53 36.93
CA PRO A 574 46.79 19.79 37.45
C PRO A 574 46.54 21.22 37.90
N LEU A 575 47.58 21.98 38.29
CA LEU A 575 47.47 23.39 38.69
C LEU A 575 47.61 24.37 37.50
N ALA A 576 47.85 23.88 36.27
CA ALA A 576 48.11 24.76 35.13
C ALA A 576 46.94 25.71 34.80
N GLY A 577 45.70 25.26 34.98
CA GLY A 577 44.51 26.11 34.80
C GLY A 577 44.43 27.26 35.82
N GLU A 578 44.78 26.98 37.09
CA GLU A 578 44.84 28.00 38.13
C GLU A 578 45.99 28.98 37.90
N ALA A 579 47.17 28.46 37.55
CA ALA A 579 48.35 29.26 37.21
C ALA A 579 48.07 30.19 36.04
N GLN A 580 47.49 29.69 34.94
CA GLN A 580 47.15 30.51 33.77
C GLN A 580 46.10 31.58 34.09
N SER A 581 45.10 31.25 34.92
CA SER A 581 44.10 32.23 35.38
C SER A 581 44.74 33.37 36.17
N ALA A 582 45.67 33.04 37.08
CA ALA A 582 46.43 34.02 37.85
C ALA A 582 47.35 34.89 36.96
N ILE A 583 48.09 34.27 36.03
CA ILE A 583 48.93 34.96 35.04
C ILE A 583 48.10 35.96 34.21
N ASN A 584 46.95 35.55 33.70
CA ASN A 584 46.09 36.40 32.89
C ASN A 584 45.61 37.65 33.67
N ASN A 585 45.29 37.48 34.95
CA ASN A 585 44.90 38.59 35.83
C ASN A 585 46.08 39.56 36.04
N TRP A 586 47.24 39.04 36.43
CA TRP A 586 48.43 39.86 36.68
C TRP A 586 48.93 40.57 35.42
N GLN A 587 48.86 39.93 34.24
CA GLN A 587 49.20 40.56 32.96
C GLN A 587 48.26 41.74 32.67
N GLY A 588 46.95 41.57 32.86
CA GLY A 588 45.98 42.67 32.71
C GLY A 588 46.22 43.85 33.67
N GLN A 589 46.73 43.57 34.88
CA GLN A 589 47.17 44.61 35.83
C GLN A 589 48.45 45.33 35.38
N VAL A 590 49.45 44.59 34.87
CA VAL A 590 50.69 45.15 34.29
C VAL A 590 50.36 46.04 33.10
N ASP A 591 49.54 45.56 32.18
CA ASP A 591 49.11 46.30 30.99
C ASP A 591 48.33 47.56 31.37
N SER A 592 47.47 47.47 32.40
CA SER A 592 46.76 48.63 32.95
C SER A 592 47.72 49.68 33.53
N ARG A 593 48.73 49.29 34.32
CA ARG A 593 49.77 50.20 34.85
C ARG A 593 50.55 50.86 33.71
N ASN A 594 50.96 50.08 32.71
CA ASN A 594 51.73 50.54 31.56
C ASN A 594 50.93 51.51 30.67
N ASN A 595 49.66 51.20 30.38
CA ASN A 595 48.78 52.06 29.60
C ASN A 595 48.52 53.39 30.31
N TRP A 596 48.29 53.37 31.62
CA TRP A 596 48.12 54.58 32.42
C TRP A 596 49.36 55.47 32.46
N GLY A 597 50.55 54.87 32.69
CA GLY A 597 51.82 55.60 32.67
C GLY A 597 52.07 56.30 31.33
N LYS A 598 51.91 55.57 30.21
CA LYS A 598 52.03 56.12 28.85
C LYS A 598 51.00 57.21 28.54
N ALA A 599 49.75 57.02 28.97
CA ALA A 599 48.70 58.03 28.79
C ALA A 599 49.10 59.36 29.46
N ARG A 600 49.56 59.31 30.72
CA ARG A 600 50.03 60.49 31.44
C ARG A 600 51.21 61.16 30.74
N GLU A 601 52.21 60.41 30.31
CA GLU A 601 53.39 60.94 29.61
C GLU A 601 53.01 61.65 28.30
N ILE A 602 52.13 61.05 27.51
CA ILE A 602 51.67 61.61 26.24
C ILE A 602 50.84 62.88 26.48
N ALA A 603 49.95 62.88 27.48
CA ALA A 603 49.11 64.04 27.80
C ALA A 603 49.89 65.31 28.14
N LEU A 604 51.10 65.18 28.71
CA LEU A 604 51.97 66.32 29.04
C LEU A 604 52.34 67.20 27.84
N ARG A 605 52.21 66.69 26.60
CA ARG A 605 52.47 67.48 25.38
C ARG A 605 51.40 68.54 25.12
N GLY A 606 50.21 68.41 25.70
CA GLY A 606 49.13 69.40 25.62
C GLY A 606 48.52 69.65 24.23
N THR A 607 48.92 68.91 23.18
CA THR A 607 48.35 69.04 21.83
C THR A 607 47.09 68.19 21.65
N PRO A 608 46.18 68.54 20.74
CA PRO A 608 44.97 67.76 20.46
C PRO A 608 45.21 66.26 20.19
N ASP A 609 46.17 65.95 19.32
CA ASP A 609 46.50 64.56 18.98
C ASP A 609 47.07 63.80 20.18
N ALA A 610 47.87 64.46 21.01
CA ALA A 610 48.44 63.86 22.21
C ALA A 610 47.38 63.61 23.29
N LEU A 611 46.50 64.58 23.55
CA LEU A 611 45.41 64.41 24.52
C LEU A 611 44.43 63.30 24.09
N SER A 612 44.06 63.26 22.80
CA SER A 612 43.17 62.19 22.29
C SER A 612 43.80 60.79 22.34
N GLU A 613 45.10 60.67 22.02
CA GLU A 613 45.85 59.40 22.15
C GLU A 613 46.03 58.99 23.63
N ALA A 614 46.28 59.95 24.52
CA ALA A 614 46.35 59.71 25.96
C ALA A 614 45.02 59.18 26.51
N ILE A 615 43.90 59.81 26.15
CA ILE A 615 42.56 59.34 26.52
C ILE A 615 42.29 57.93 25.97
N ARG A 616 42.70 57.65 24.72
CA ARG A 616 42.54 56.31 24.11
C ARG A 616 43.35 55.23 24.85
N LEU A 617 44.55 55.55 25.33
CA LEU A 617 45.37 54.64 26.13
C LEU A 617 44.81 54.47 27.55
N ALA A 618 44.34 55.56 28.17
CA ALA A 618 43.71 55.54 29.49
C ALA A 618 42.43 54.68 29.50
N ASN A 619 41.63 54.74 28.44
CA ASN A 619 40.46 53.85 28.25
C ASN A 619 40.80 52.35 28.06
N LYS A 620 42.07 51.98 27.88
CA LYS A 620 42.52 50.56 27.89
C LYS A 620 42.88 50.06 29.29
N VAL A 621 42.82 50.91 30.31
CA VAL A 621 42.94 50.47 31.72
C VAL A 621 41.68 49.69 32.06
N SER A 622 41.84 48.50 32.65
CA SER A 622 40.69 47.66 33.02
C SER A 622 39.74 48.38 33.98
N ASP A 623 38.43 48.25 33.79
CA ASP A 623 37.42 48.92 34.62
C ASP A 623 37.42 48.43 36.08
N SER A 624 37.92 47.22 36.34
CA SER A 624 38.14 46.68 37.69
C SER A 624 39.49 47.07 38.30
N SER A 625 40.31 47.87 37.61
CA SER A 625 41.58 48.36 38.14
C SER A 625 41.36 49.50 39.13
N ALA A 626 42.03 49.45 40.28
CA ALA A 626 42.05 50.54 41.27
C ALA A 626 42.55 51.88 40.67
N LEU A 627 43.32 51.83 39.57
CA LEU A 627 43.77 53.01 38.81
C LEU A 627 42.60 53.81 38.21
N ARG A 628 41.40 53.26 38.09
CA ARG A 628 40.22 53.96 37.55
C ARG A 628 39.84 55.21 38.33
N ASN A 629 40.17 55.27 39.62
CA ASN A 629 39.97 56.45 40.46
C ASN A 629 40.83 57.65 40.00
N ASP A 630 42.02 57.41 39.43
CA ASP A 630 42.89 58.46 38.89
C ASP A 630 42.66 58.69 37.38
N VAL A 631 42.40 57.59 36.66
CA VAL A 631 42.21 57.57 35.20
C VAL A 631 40.97 58.33 34.77
N ASN A 632 39.82 58.12 35.42
CA ASN A 632 38.56 58.70 34.97
C ASN A 632 38.56 60.25 35.10
N PRO A 633 38.96 60.86 36.25
CA PRO A 633 39.08 62.32 36.34
C PRO A 633 40.09 62.91 35.35
N ALA A 634 41.19 62.20 35.06
CA ALA A 634 42.16 62.67 34.07
C ALA A 634 41.61 62.64 32.64
N ILE A 635 40.83 61.60 32.28
CA ILE A 635 40.14 61.53 30.99
C ILE A 635 39.15 62.71 30.83
N ASP A 636 38.37 63.02 31.87
CA ASP A 636 37.47 64.19 31.87
C ASP A 636 38.26 65.50 31.74
N GLN A 637 39.35 65.68 32.50
CA GLN A 637 40.19 66.88 32.43
C GLN A 637 40.83 67.06 31.04
N TRP A 638 41.39 66.01 30.45
CA TRP A 638 41.96 66.05 29.10
C TRP A 638 40.89 66.30 28.03
N SER A 639 39.68 65.80 28.24
CA SER A 639 38.52 66.07 27.37
C SER A 639 38.05 67.52 27.46
N GLN A 640 38.10 68.14 28.65
CA GLN A 640 37.86 69.56 28.82
C GLN A 640 38.96 70.41 28.16
N GLN A 641 40.24 70.03 28.33
CA GLN A 641 41.36 70.71 27.67
C GLN A 641 41.24 70.65 26.13
N LEU A 642 40.79 69.52 25.57
CA LEU A 642 40.46 69.43 24.14
C LEU A 642 39.36 70.42 23.72
N LEU A 643 38.33 70.60 24.54
CA LEU A 643 37.24 71.54 24.26
C LEU A 643 37.72 73.00 24.31
N ASP A 644 38.56 73.34 25.27
CA ASP A 644 39.10 74.70 25.41
C ASP A 644 40.14 75.02 24.31
N ILE A 645 40.94 74.03 23.88
CA ILE A 645 41.78 74.18 22.68
C ILE A 645 40.91 74.37 21.43
N ALA A 646 39.85 73.59 21.26
CA ALA A 646 38.92 73.77 20.13
C ALA A 646 38.29 75.18 20.12
N ARG A 647 37.91 75.70 21.29
CA ARG A 647 37.38 77.07 21.45
C ARG A 647 38.39 78.12 21.00
N SER A 648 39.62 78.07 21.50
CA SER A 648 40.67 79.01 21.08
C SER A 648 40.99 78.93 19.58
N GLN A 649 40.94 77.74 18.98
CA GLN A 649 41.08 77.57 17.54
C GLN A 649 39.95 78.26 16.76
N SER A 650 38.71 78.23 17.26
CA SER A 650 37.53 78.77 16.56
C SER A 650 37.57 80.28 16.30
N GLU A 651 38.42 81.01 17.01
CA GLU A 651 38.67 82.45 16.78
C GLU A 651 39.46 82.72 15.48
N SER A 652 40.11 81.70 14.92
CA SER A 652 40.99 81.81 13.74
C SER A 652 40.69 80.79 12.64
N ASP A 653 40.27 79.59 13.00
CA ASP A 653 39.97 78.46 12.11
C ASP A 653 38.84 77.60 12.71
N VAL A 654 37.62 77.86 12.22
CA VAL A 654 36.39 77.20 12.68
C VAL A 654 36.35 75.73 12.25
N GLU A 655 36.97 75.36 11.12
CA GLU A 655 36.99 73.97 10.65
C GLU A 655 37.88 73.12 11.56
N LYS A 656 39.10 73.59 11.85
CA LYS A 656 40.05 72.94 12.76
C LYS A 656 39.53 72.84 14.19
N ALA A 657 38.82 73.86 14.67
CA ALA A 657 38.10 73.81 15.94
C ALA A 657 37.06 72.68 15.99
N ILE A 658 36.27 72.53 14.93
CA ILE A 658 35.29 71.44 14.80
C ILE A 658 36.00 70.07 14.77
N GLU A 659 37.18 69.95 14.16
CA GLU A 659 37.96 68.71 14.17
C GLU A 659 38.48 68.36 15.56
N THR A 660 39.15 69.29 16.25
CA THR A 660 39.63 69.12 17.63
C THR A 660 38.49 68.71 18.57
N ALA A 661 37.34 69.39 18.50
CA ALA A 661 36.19 69.06 19.35
C ALA A 661 35.55 67.69 19.04
N ARG A 662 35.79 67.09 17.86
CA ARG A 662 35.30 65.72 17.56
C ARG A 662 36.11 64.64 18.27
N LEU A 663 37.35 64.93 18.70
CA LEU A 663 38.24 63.99 19.38
C LEU A 663 37.79 63.67 20.82
N ILE A 664 36.87 64.46 21.38
CA ILE A 664 36.32 64.28 22.72
C ILE A 664 35.44 63.01 22.78
N PRO A 665 35.71 62.04 23.68
CA PRO A 665 34.95 60.79 23.76
C PRO A 665 33.56 60.98 24.36
N ARG A 666 32.65 60.05 24.04
CA ARG A 666 31.22 60.13 24.42
C ARG A 666 30.97 60.09 25.92
N ASP A 667 31.81 59.37 26.64
CA ASP A 667 31.59 59.00 28.04
C ASP A 667 32.23 60.01 29.02
N THR A 668 32.45 61.24 28.56
CA THR A 668 33.16 62.31 29.28
C THR A 668 32.28 63.54 29.45
N ALA A 669 32.48 64.29 30.54
CA ALA A 669 31.65 65.44 30.88
C ALA A 669 31.62 66.52 29.77
N ALA A 670 32.76 66.77 29.13
CA ALA A 670 32.91 67.78 28.07
C ALA A 670 32.19 67.43 26.75
N TYR A 671 31.72 66.20 26.56
CA TYR A 671 31.19 65.73 25.28
C TYR A 671 29.92 66.45 24.82
N SER A 672 28.96 66.63 25.73
CA SER A 672 27.67 67.26 25.41
C SER A 672 27.86 68.71 24.97
N GLU A 673 28.71 69.44 25.70
CA GLU A 673 29.10 70.81 25.44
C GLU A 673 29.88 70.94 24.12
N ALA A 674 30.86 70.05 23.87
CA ALA A 674 31.58 69.98 22.60
C ALA A 674 30.64 69.76 21.40
N ARG A 675 29.64 68.89 21.53
CA ARG A 675 28.63 68.65 20.48
C ARG A 675 27.68 69.84 20.29
N GLN A 676 27.47 70.67 21.31
CA GLN A 676 26.77 71.94 21.15
C GLN A 676 27.63 72.97 20.40
N GLN A 677 28.89 73.16 20.80
CA GLN A 677 29.81 74.09 20.13
C GLN A 677 30.01 73.74 18.65
N ILE A 678 30.22 72.46 18.32
CA ILE A 678 30.30 71.99 16.92
C ILE A 678 29.05 72.36 16.10
N ARG A 679 27.85 72.37 16.71
CA ARG A 679 26.61 72.76 16.00
C ARG A 679 26.59 74.26 15.74
N THR A 680 26.94 75.09 16.73
CA THR A 680 27.03 76.54 16.59
C THR A 680 28.03 76.93 15.49
N TRP A 681 29.25 76.40 15.56
CA TRP A 681 30.30 76.65 14.59
C TRP A 681 29.92 76.24 13.16
N ARG A 682 29.21 75.12 12.99
CA ARG A 682 28.68 74.70 11.68
C ARG A 682 27.59 75.62 11.15
N ALA A 683 26.75 76.20 12.00
CA ALA A 683 25.73 77.15 11.58
C ALA A 683 26.37 78.47 11.08
N SER A 684 27.42 78.95 11.76
CA SER A 684 28.17 80.15 11.35
C SER A 684 28.95 80.01 10.03
N LEU A 685 29.13 78.79 9.51
CA LEU A 685 29.75 78.50 8.22
C LEU A 685 28.75 78.52 7.04
N ILE A 686 27.47 78.81 7.29
CA ILE A 686 26.39 78.83 6.29
C ILE A 686 25.82 80.26 6.17
N PRO A 687 26.02 80.97 5.03
CA PRO A 687 25.48 82.32 4.85
C PRO A 687 23.96 82.33 4.58
N GLU A 688 23.21 83.23 5.21
CA GLU A 688 21.78 83.43 4.94
C GLU A 688 21.52 84.23 3.62
N PRO A 689 20.48 83.89 2.84
CA PRO A 689 20.03 84.68 1.69
C PRO A 689 19.10 85.85 2.10
N GLN A 690 19.17 86.98 1.38
CA GLN A 690 18.40 88.22 1.62
C GLN A 690 17.00 88.24 0.91
N PRO A 691 16.21 89.36 0.86
CA PRO A 691 15.12 89.61 1.82
C PRO A 691 13.78 90.10 1.20
N THR A 692 12.63 90.02 1.91
CA THR A 692 11.44 90.87 1.57
C THR A 692 10.55 91.22 2.77
N GLN A 693 9.95 92.41 2.66
CA GLN A 693 9.24 93.26 3.63
C GLN A 693 7.97 92.71 4.35
N GLU A 694 7.79 93.19 5.60
CA GLU A 694 6.59 93.77 6.27
C GLU A 694 5.17 93.62 5.65
N PRO A 695 4.10 93.53 6.48
CA PRO A 695 3.69 94.66 7.31
C PRO A 695 3.19 94.40 8.75
N GLN A 696 3.00 95.53 9.44
CA GLN A 696 2.63 95.76 10.84
C GLN A 696 1.20 95.31 11.26
N ASN A 697 0.95 95.48 12.57
CA ASN A 697 -0.36 95.67 13.23
C ASN A 697 -1.23 94.40 13.43
N GLN A 698 -1.89 94.19 14.58
CA GLN A 698 -1.99 94.96 15.84
C GLN A 698 -2.09 93.93 17.00
N GLU A 699 -1.56 94.19 18.19
CA GLU A 699 -2.34 94.78 19.32
C GLU A 699 -3.79 94.26 19.40
N SER A 700 -4.34 93.87 20.55
CA SER A 700 -3.86 93.93 21.94
C SER A 700 -4.92 93.22 22.81
N THR A 701 -4.66 93.02 24.11
CA THR A 701 -5.69 93.07 25.20
C THR A 701 -6.92 92.15 25.15
N THR A 702 -7.45 91.55 26.21
CA THR A 702 -7.07 91.33 27.61
C THR A 702 -7.97 90.18 28.08
N THR A 703 -7.36 89.13 28.64
CA THR A 703 -7.56 88.67 30.03
C THR A 703 -8.90 89.02 30.75
N THR A 704 -9.50 88.23 31.65
CA THR A 704 -8.99 87.10 32.46
C THR A 704 -10.19 86.24 32.90
N THR A 705 -10.40 85.04 32.36
CA THR A 705 -11.52 84.18 32.81
C THR A 705 -11.18 82.68 32.77
N THR A 706 -11.59 82.00 33.83
CA THR A 706 -11.84 80.56 34.01
C THR A 706 -12.41 79.82 32.77
N GLY A 707 -12.24 78.51 32.61
CA GLY A 707 -11.59 77.50 33.46
C GLY A 707 -12.01 76.08 33.04
N GLN A 708 -11.27 75.06 33.51
CA GLN A 708 -11.10 73.73 32.91
C GLN A 708 -10.22 73.72 31.65
#